data_AF-A0A3S3QAU0-F1
#
_entry.id   AF-A0A3S3QAU0-F1
#
_cell.length_a   1.000
_cell.length_b   1.000
_cell.length_c   1.000
_cell.angle_alpha   90.00
_cell.angle_beta   90.00
_cell.angle_gamma   90.00
#
_symmetry.space_group_name_H-M   'P 1'
#
loop_
_entity.id
_entity.type
_entity.pdbx_description
1 polymer ?
#
loop_
_entity_poly.entity_id
_entity_poly.type
_entity_poly.pdbx_seq_one_letter_code
_entity_poly.pdbx_strand_id
1 'polypeptide(L)'
;MEISFLKALINNISEFSRLSSSNNIKSEPVQSYHQKIDEALKLLRLILDEIVDSEISSDERFNEALKELNAVVNEVRDLIEGWQQMTSKLYFVLQIESLMAKMQKYGVEICALVNSLLPSITLTSDSLSIQQCMQMFQLIVSEQTSDIIKESMRYVQENAVPSSESLLKIANSLSLISNQELLLEAAALEKVKSKVEHDRIYGSENYVDYLIALVTLMHDSLTKTKRCHTINGVSVPADFCCPLSLELMSDPVIVGSGQTYERAYIRRWLDQGLTVCPKTRQTLSHTNLIPNYTVKALVANWCELHNIKLPDPIKSVSSNQSQVLPHLDCNAGDTLGSQAGNASGISVSPESIKYVVGSQSHRSVSSNVNHKLDKSTSPLHLNSFSKGRAPLDTPNGLEVDIGRVSLVSAKDVETVSDGRSAGSDGQALVSTREDLSEASRADEQCQSHNQSTSISSAISSSDCQQGAGYTNEASRLSGDLSNSSSDASSELTSEALAPAPVPAPAPDPPSREKEFSPRLAVARSRSHNIWRRPSAILFSRMTSSPASVSRPDLSGVETQVQKLIEDLQSGSGDLQRDAAAELRLLAKHSMDNRIVIANCGAIGHLVHLLHSADLKTQENAVTALLNLSINDNNKISIANAGAIDPLIHVLKTGNAEAKENSAATLFSLSVIEENKVKIGRSGAIRPLVELLGNGTPRGKKDAATALFNLSIFHENKVRIVQAGAVKCLVELMDPAAGMADKAVAVLSNISTIPEGRNAIGQEGGIPVLVEVVELGSSRGKENAAAALLQLCTNNVKFCNMALQEGVVPPLVALSQSGTPRAKEKAQALLSYFRSQRHGNARRA
;
A
#
# COMPACT_ATOMS: atom_id res chain seq x y z
N MET A 1 -11.50 8.84 48.31
CA MET A 1 -12.93 8.58 48.05
C MET A 1 -12.97 7.46 47.03
N GLU A 2 -12.90 6.23 47.51
CA GLU A 2 -12.84 5.06 46.65
C GLU A 2 -14.25 4.74 46.17
N ILE A 3 -14.46 4.79 44.86
CA ILE A 3 -15.67 4.28 44.23
C ILE A 3 -15.45 2.76 44.15
N SER A 4 -16.29 1.96 44.79
CA SER A 4 -16.19 0.51 44.68
C SER A 4 -16.30 0.08 43.22
N PHE A 5 -15.46 -0.86 42.77
CA PHE A 5 -15.37 -1.25 41.35
C PHE A 5 -16.73 -1.67 40.77
N LEU A 6 -17.58 -2.28 41.61
CA LEU A 6 -18.98 -2.58 41.33
C LEU A 6 -19.80 -1.36 40.89
N LYS A 7 -19.73 -0.24 41.64
CA LYS A 7 -20.45 1.00 41.32
C LYS A 7 -19.86 1.71 40.10
N ALA A 8 -18.56 1.57 39.85
CA ALA A 8 -17.94 2.02 38.60
C ALA A 8 -18.45 1.24 37.38
N LEU A 9 -18.51 -0.09 37.46
CA LEU A 9 -19.01 -0.95 36.38
C LEU A 9 -20.50 -0.72 36.08
N ILE A 10 -21.35 -0.61 37.11
CA ILE A 10 -22.79 -0.31 36.94
C ILE A 10 -23.00 1.04 36.23
N ASN A 11 -22.22 2.06 36.56
CA ASN A 11 -22.25 3.35 35.87
C ASN A 11 -21.79 3.23 34.40
N ASN A 12 -20.68 2.51 34.15
CA ASN A 12 -20.16 2.30 32.80
C ASN A 12 -21.16 1.54 31.90
N ILE A 13 -21.80 0.48 32.41
CA ILE A 13 -22.89 -0.22 31.72
C ILE A 13 -24.07 0.75 31.44
N SER A 14 -24.40 1.63 32.40
CA SER A 14 -25.44 2.66 32.23
C SER A 14 -25.12 3.68 31.14
N GLU A 15 -23.83 3.96 30.90
CA GLU A 15 -23.36 4.84 29.82
C GLU A 15 -23.35 4.10 28.48
N PHE A 16 -22.85 2.86 28.46
CA PHE A 16 -22.81 2.01 27.26
C PHE A 16 -24.20 1.84 26.63
N SER A 17 -25.22 1.47 27.41
CA SER A 17 -26.59 1.31 26.88
C SER A 17 -27.17 2.59 26.26
N ARG A 18 -26.66 3.79 26.60
CA ARG A 18 -27.12 5.07 26.03
C ARG A 18 -26.57 5.32 24.62
N LEU A 19 -25.48 4.67 24.21
CA LEU A 19 -24.90 4.83 22.86
C LEU A 19 -25.92 4.54 21.74
N SER A 20 -26.81 3.58 21.97
CA SER A 20 -27.96 3.24 21.13
C SER A 20 -28.85 4.43 20.73
N SER A 21 -28.89 5.47 21.56
CA SER A 21 -29.69 6.69 21.32
C SER A 21 -28.96 7.76 20.49
N SER A 22 -27.68 7.54 20.15
CA SER A 22 -26.88 8.46 19.34
C SER A 22 -27.08 8.23 17.83
N ASN A 23 -27.23 9.32 17.06
CA ASN A 23 -27.49 9.26 15.61
C ASN A 23 -26.29 8.80 14.74
N ASN A 24 -25.22 8.27 15.35
CA ASN A 24 -23.95 7.97 14.69
C ASN A 24 -23.82 6.51 14.23
N ILE A 25 -24.47 5.55 14.92
CA ILE A 25 -24.37 4.12 14.58
C ILE A 25 -25.31 3.82 13.40
N LYS A 26 -24.75 3.83 12.18
CA LYS A 26 -25.47 3.56 10.91
C LYS A 26 -24.81 2.47 10.05
N SER A 27 -23.89 1.70 10.63
CA SER A 27 -23.22 0.59 9.97
C SER A 27 -23.70 -0.73 10.58
N GLU A 28 -24.28 -1.59 9.75
CA GLU A 28 -24.89 -2.88 10.16
C GLU A 28 -24.01 -3.72 11.11
N PRO A 29 -22.71 -3.98 10.84
CA PRO A 29 -21.88 -4.74 11.78
C PRO A 29 -21.75 -4.04 13.14
N VAL A 30 -21.45 -2.73 13.18
CA VAL A 30 -21.29 -1.99 14.45
C VAL A 30 -22.58 -2.00 15.29
N GLN A 31 -23.73 -1.89 14.63
CA GLN A 31 -25.03 -1.98 15.29
C GLN A 31 -25.29 -3.38 15.85
N SER A 32 -24.93 -4.44 15.11
CA SER A 32 -25.03 -5.84 15.56
C SER A 32 -24.18 -6.11 16.79
N TYR A 33 -22.88 -5.76 16.77
CA TYR A 33 -22.00 -5.98 17.93
C TYR A 33 -22.42 -5.12 19.14
N HIS A 34 -22.81 -3.86 18.95
CA HIS A 34 -23.38 -3.04 20.04
C HIS A 34 -24.57 -3.75 20.69
N GLN A 35 -25.56 -4.20 19.89
CA GLN A 35 -26.77 -4.82 20.43
C GLN A 35 -26.45 -6.06 21.26
N LYS A 36 -25.60 -6.97 20.76
CA LYS A 36 -25.20 -8.20 21.47
C LYS A 36 -24.50 -7.93 22.81
N ILE A 37 -23.64 -6.91 22.84
CA ILE A 37 -22.94 -6.50 24.06
C ILE A 37 -23.89 -5.84 25.06
N ASP A 38 -24.75 -4.93 24.59
CA ASP A 38 -25.75 -4.22 25.40
C ASP A 38 -26.75 -5.21 26.03
N GLU A 39 -27.21 -6.22 25.27
CA GLU A 39 -28.04 -7.31 25.79
C GLU A 39 -27.34 -8.10 26.91
N ALA A 40 -26.08 -8.53 26.72
CA ALA A 40 -25.34 -9.25 27.76
C ALA A 40 -25.08 -8.41 29.02
N LEU A 41 -24.67 -7.14 28.86
CA LEU A 41 -24.38 -6.23 29.98
C LEU A 41 -25.65 -5.83 30.75
N LYS A 42 -26.81 -5.71 30.09
CA LYS A 42 -28.11 -5.50 30.75
C LYS A 42 -28.47 -6.64 31.70
N LEU A 43 -28.22 -7.89 31.30
CA LEU A 43 -28.51 -9.05 32.14
C LEU A 43 -27.53 -9.17 33.31
N LEU A 44 -26.24 -8.88 33.07
CA LEU A 44 -25.25 -8.80 34.16
C LEU A 44 -25.63 -7.74 35.19
N ARG A 45 -26.07 -6.57 34.72
CA ARG A 45 -26.48 -5.46 35.58
C ARG A 45 -27.54 -5.87 36.60
N LEU A 46 -28.53 -6.68 36.22
CA LEU A 46 -29.56 -7.17 37.15
C LEU A 46 -28.97 -7.97 38.32
N ILE A 47 -27.89 -8.73 38.09
CA ILE A 47 -27.17 -9.45 39.14
C ILE A 47 -26.32 -8.46 39.96
N LEU A 48 -25.66 -7.50 39.31
CA LEU A 48 -24.80 -6.51 39.97
C LEU A 48 -25.57 -5.53 40.87
N ASP A 49 -26.78 -5.10 40.47
CA ASP A 49 -27.61 -4.15 41.22
C ASP A 49 -28.18 -4.77 42.52
N GLU A 50 -28.43 -6.09 42.58
CA GLU A 50 -28.85 -6.80 43.81
C GLU A 50 -27.71 -6.96 44.85
N ILE A 51 -26.46 -7.13 44.39
CA ILE A 51 -25.32 -7.43 45.26
C ILE A 51 -24.55 -6.18 45.74
N VAL A 52 -25.04 -4.98 45.42
CA VAL A 52 -24.38 -3.68 45.72
C VAL A 52 -24.03 -3.49 47.19
N ASP A 53 -24.91 -3.94 48.08
CA ASP A 53 -24.77 -3.78 49.54
C ASP A 53 -24.45 -5.12 50.25
N SER A 54 -23.90 -6.10 49.51
CA SER A 54 -23.55 -7.44 50.02
C SER A 54 -22.08 -7.58 50.43
N GLU A 55 -21.78 -8.53 51.33
CA GLU A 55 -20.40 -8.83 51.78
C GLU A 55 -19.49 -9.39 50.66
N ILE A 56 -20.07 -9.85 49.53
CA ILE A 56 -19.33 -10.28 48.32
C ILE A 56 -18.38 -9.18 47.83
N SER A 57 -18.75 -7.91 48.04
CA SER A 57 -17.95 -6.74 47.71
C SER A 57 -16.56 -6.69 48.39
N SER A 58 -16.26 -7.61 49.31
CA SER A 58 -14.94 -7.78 49.94
C SER A 58 -14.05 -8.89 49.34
N ASP A 59 -14.54 -9.78 48.47
CA ASP A 59 -13.70 -10.82 47.86
C ASP A 59 -12.74 -10.22 46.81
N GLU A 60 -11.45 -10.56 46.92
CA GLU A 60 -10.36 -10.00 46.12
C GLU A 60 -10.47 -10.41 44.63
N ARG A 61 -10.86 -11.66 44.34
CA ARG A 61 -10.99 -12.17 42.97
C ARG A 61 -12.22 -11.59 42.28
N PHE A 62 -13.31 -11.46 43.02
CA PHE A 62 -14.53 -10.79 42.55
C PHE A 62 -14.26 -9.32 42.20
N ASN A 63 -13.55 -8.59 43.06
CA ASN A 63 -13.16 -7.20 42.78
C ASN A 63 -12.22 -7.07 41.58
N GLU A 64 -11.24 -7.97 41.43
CA GLU A 64 -10.33 -7.95 40.27
C GLU A 64 -11.07 -8.28 38.96
N ALA A 65 -11.98 -9.26 38.97
CA ALA A 65 -12.82 -9.58 37.80
C ALA A 65 -13.76 -8.42 37.43
N LEU A 66 -14.35 -7.72 38.41
CA LEU A 66 -15.13 -6.49 38.19
C LEU A 66 -14.29 -5.37 37.57
N LYS A 67 -13.06 -5.17 38.07
CA LYS A 67 -12.10 -4.17 37.59
C LYS A 67 -11.68 -4.45 36.15
N GLU A 68 -11.32 -5.69 35.85
CA GLU A 68 -10.96 -6.15 34.50
C GLU A 68 -12.14 -6.01 33.53
N LEU A 69 -13.34 -6.48 33.90
CA LEU A 69 -14.53 -6.31 33.05
C LEU A 69 -14.85 -4.83 32.82
N ASN A 70 -14.71 -3.97 33.83
CA ASN A 70 -14.92 -2.54 33.67
C ASN A 70 -13.90 -1.91 32.70
N ALA A 71 -12.63 -2.35 32.70
CA ALA A 71 -11.66 -1.92 31.70
C ALA A 71 -12.12 -2.33 30.29
N VAL A 72 -12.55 -3.59 30.10
CA VAL A 72 -13.04 -4.09 28.81
C VAL A 72 -14.29 -3.35 28.32
N VAL A 73 -15.24 -3.03 29.20
CA VAL A 73 -16.44 -2.26 28.82
C VAL A 73 -16.06 -0.82 28.42
N ASN A 74 -15.05 -0.19 29.05
CA ASN A 74 -14.51 1.09 28.57
C ASN A 74 -13.83 0.92 27.18
N GLU A 75 -12.94 -0.05 27.00
CA GLU A 75 -12.29 -0.32 25.70
C GLU A 75 -13.32 -0.50 24.56
N VAL A 76 -14.42 -1.21 24.85
CA VAL A 76 -15.54 -1.45 23.92
C VAL A 76 -16.37 -0.18 23.66
N ARG A 77 -16.69 0.61 24.69
CA ARG A 77 -17.40 1.89 24.55
C ARG A 77 -16.60 2.84 23.66
N ASP A 78 -15.32 3.02 23.97
CA ASP A 78 -14.43 3.96 23.28
C ASP A 78 -14.19 3.54 21.80
N LEU A 79 -14.14 2.24 21.51
CA LEU A 79 -14.07 1.70 20.14
C LEU A 79 -15.35 1.97 19.32
N ILE A 80 -16.53 1.92 19.96
CA ILE A 80 -17.82 2.18 19.29
C ILE A 80 -18.09 3.69 19.17
N GLU A 81 -17.76 4.50 20.18
CA GLU A 81 -17.80 5.97 20.10
C GLU A 81 -16.82 6.52 19.06
N GLY A 82 -15.65 5.91 18.93
CA GLY A 82 -14.63 6.25 17.95
C GLY A 82 -14.95 5.83 16.50
N TRP A 83 -16.04 5.09 16.27
CA TRP A 83 -16.43 4.63 14.93
C TRP A 83 -16.83 5.80 14.02
N GLN A 84 -16.36 5.76 12.77
CA GLN A 84 -16.69 6.75 11.75
C GLN A 84 -17.02 6.05 10.42
N GLN A 85 -17.68 6.74 9.49
CA GLN A 85 -17.85 6.23 8.11
C GLN A 85 -16.51 5.99 7.38
N MET A 86 -15.39 6.48 7.94
CA MET A 86 -14.02 6.32 7.46
C MET A 86 -13.12 5.55 8.46
N THR A 87 -13.67 4.50 9.09
CA THR A 87 -12.91 3.45 9.82
C THR A 87 -13.15 2.08 9.16
N SER A 88 -12.17 1.19 9.24
CA SER A 88 -12.22 -0.14 8.59
C SER A 88 -13.14 -1.09 9.36
N LYS A 89 -14.03 -1.76 8.64
CA LYS A 89 -14.91 -2.82 9.17
C LYS A 89 -14.13 -4.07 9.56
N LEU A 90 -13.17 -4.52 8.74
CA LEU A 90 -12.34 -5.69 9.08
C LEU A 90 -11.56 -5.44 10.38
N TYR A 91 -10.88 -4.29 10.47
CA TYR A 91 -10.09 -3.91 11.63
C TYR A 91 -10.94 -3.77 12.90
N PHE A 92 -12.12 -3.14 12.79
CA PHE A 92 -13.08 -3.05 13.90
C PHE A 92 -13.55 -4.43 14.38
N VAL A 93 -13.88 -5.35 13.46
CA VAL A 93 -14.32 -6.71 13.84
C VAL A 93 -13.23 -7.51 14.55
N LEU A 94 -11.98 -7.40 14.09
CA LEU A 94 -10.83 -8.03 14.73
C LEU A 94 -10.58 -7.48 16.15
N GLN A 95 -10.85 -6.20 16.39
CA GLN A 95 -10.76 -5.59 17.72
C GLN A 95 -11.96 -5.96 18.62
N ILE A 96 -13.20 -5.76 18.15
CA ILE A 96 -14.40 -5.94 18.97
C ILE A 96 -14.59 -7.40 19.40
N GLU A 97 -14.38 -8.39 18.52
CA GLU A 97 -14.49 -9.81 18.89
C GLU A 97 -13.40 -10.22 19.90
N SER A 98 -12.19 -9.64 19.80
CA SER A 98 -11.14 -9.84 20.80
C SER A 98 -11.47 -9.24 22.17
N LEU A 99 -12.24 -8.14 22.23
CA LEU A 99 -12.73 -7.56 23.48
C LEU A 99 -13.92 -8.36 24.02
N MET A 100 -14.80 -8.85 23.16
CA MET A 100 -15.92 -9.73 23.53
C MET A 100 -15.43 -11.06 24.10
N ALA A 101 -14.28 -11.59 23.66
CA ALA A 101 -13.63 -12.75 24.28
C ALA A 101 -13.14 -12.46 25.71
N LYS A 102 -12.54 -11.29 25.98
CA LYS A 102 -12.23 -10.85 27.35
C LYS A 102 -13.52 -10.71 28.19
N MET A 103 -14.56 -10.11 27.60
CA MET A 103 -15.86 -9.85 28.25
C MET A 103 -16.58 -11.16 28.61
N GLN A 104 -16.55 -12.15 27.73
CA GLN A 104 -17.03 -13.52 27.97
C GLN A 104 -16.33 -14.14 29.18
N LYS A 105 -15.00 -14.14 29.21
CA LYS A 105 -14.21 -14.68 30.33
C LYS A 105 -14.67 -14.06 31.65
N TYR A 106 -14.59 -12.74 31.78
CA TYR A 106 -14.84 -12.05 33.05
C TYR A 106 -16.33 -12.04 33.43
N GLY A 107 -17.26 -11.99 32.47
CA GLY A 107 -18.70 -12.10 32.73
C GLY A 107 -19.09 -13.48 33.27
N VAL A 108 -18.56 -14.57 32.69
CA VAL A 108 -18.77 -15.93 33.21
C VAL A 108 -18.11 -16.12 34.58
N GLU A 109 -16.90 -15.57 34.77
CA GLU A 109 -16.16 -15.61 36.05
C GLU A 109 -16.92 -14.90 37.17
N ILE A 110 -17.42 -13.68 36.93
CA ILE A 110 -18.25 -12.92 37.88
C ILE A 110 -19.52 -13.70 38.24
N CYS A 111 -20.26 -14.20 37.26
CA CYS A 111 -21.48 -14.97 37.52
C CYS A 111 -21.21 -16.27 38.29
N ALA A 112 -20.11 -16.98 37.99
CA ALA A 112 -19.71 -18.17 38.72
C ALA A 112 -19.31 -17.86 40.18
N LEU A 113 -18.60 -16.74 40.42
CA LEU A 113 -18.24 -16.28 41.77
C LEU A 113 -19.50 -15.90 42.57
N VAL A 114 -20.43 -15.13 42.01
CA VAL A 114 -21.70 -14.78 42.70
C VAL A 114 -22.49 -16.05 43.05
N ASN A 115 -22.65 -16.98 42.10
CA ASN A 115 -23.35 -18.25 42.32
C ASN A 115 -22.66 -19.15 43.37
N SER A 116 -21.33 -19.07 43.51
CA SER A 116 -20.57 -19.81 44.52
C SER A 116 -20.56 -19.15 45.91
N LEU A 117 -20.65 -17.83 45.98
CA LEU A 117 -20.53 -17.07 47.22
C LEU A 117 -21.89 -16.84 47.88
N LEU A 118 -22.94 -16.52 47.11
CA LEU A 118 -24.33 -16.49 47.58
C LEU A 118 -25.23 -17.41 46.70
N PRO A 119 -25.22 -18.74 46.93
CA PRO A 119 -26.17 -19.67 46.31
C PRO A 119 -27.64 -19.36 46.59
N SER A 120 -27.91 -18.53 47.60
CA SER A 120 -29.25 -18.13 48.05
C SER A 120 -29.86 -16.94 47.29
N ILE A 121 -29.16 -16.34 46.31
CA ILE A 121 -29.75 -15.29 45.45
C ILE A 121 -30.66 -15.96 44.41
N THR A 122 -31.85 -16.33 44.84
CA THR A 122 -33.01 -16.37 43.96
C THR A 122 -33.53 -14.95 43.81
N LEU A 123 -33.09 -14.25 42.75
CA LEU A 123 -33.75 -13.04 42.23
C LEU A 123 -35.27 -13.23 42.25
N THR A 124 -36.04 -12.19 42.57
CA THR A 124 -37.46 -12.40 42.93
C THR A 124 -38.42 -12.38 41.74
N SER A 125 -39.32 -13.38 41.71
CA SER A 125 -40.60 -13.53 40.97
C SER A 125 -40.68 -13.37 39.44
N ASP A 126 -39.88 -12.52 38.79
CA ASP A 126 -39.81 -12.39 37.31
C ASP A 126 -38.39 -12.76 36.79
N SER A 127 -37.69 -13.60 37.56
CA SER A 127 -36.23 -13.62 37.61
C SER A 127 -35.53 -14.38 36.48
N LEU A 128 -34.67 -13.65 35.77
CA LEU A 128 -33.56 -14.24 35.01
C LEU A 128 -32.58 -14.93 35.97
N SER A 129 -32.16 -16.16 35.67
CA SER A 129 -31.19 -16.87 36.52
C SER A 129 -29.75 -16.46 36.25
N ILE A 130 -28.86 -16.61 37.24
CA ILE A 130 -27.41 -16.42 37.06
C ILE A 130 -26.89 -17.32 35.92
N GLN A 131 -27.42 -18.55 35.82
CA GLN A 131 -27.15 -19.50 34.74
C GLN A 131 -27.53 -18.95 33.35
N GLN A 132 -28.64 -18.24 33.20
CA GLN A 132 -29.00 -17.59 31.93
C GLN A 132 -28.05 -16.44 31.57
N CYS A 133 -27.58 -15.66 32.55
CA CYS A 133 -26.54 -14.66 32.32
C CYS A 133 -25.20 -15.30 31.89
N MET A 134 -24.78 -16.40 32.54
CA MET A 134 -23.62 -17.19 32.11
C MET A 134 -23.78 -17.71 30.69
N GLN A 135 -24.95 -18.23 30.33
CA GLN A 135 -25.24 -18.73 28.98
C GLN A 135 -25.18 -17.61 27.93
N MET A 136 -25.65 -16.40 28.25
CA MET A 136 -25.55 -15.25 27.34
C MET A 136 -24.10 -14.79 27.14
N PHE A 137 -23.25 -14.77 28.18
CA PHE A 137 -21.82 -14.53 27.99
C PHE A 137 -21.12 -15.66 27.24
N GLN A 138 -21.54 -16.93 27.39
CA GLN A 138 -21.05 -18.04 26.57
C GLN A 138 -21.42 -17.89 25.09
N LEU A 139 -22.59 -17.29 24.79
CA LEU A 139 -23.06 -17.05 23.42
C LEU A 139 -22.55 -15.72 22.81
N ILE A 140 -21.95 -14.81 23.58
CA ILE A 140 -21.57 -13.47 23.10
C ILE A 140 -20.56 -13.52 21.93
N VAL A 141 -19.66 -14.51 21.90
CA VAL A 141 -18.63 -14.73 20.84
C VAL A 141 -19.05 -15.85 19.87
N SER A 142 -20.35 -16.04 19.63
CA SER A 142 -20.87 -17.11 18.76
C SER A 142 -20.68 -16.87 17.26
N GLU A 143 -20.35 -15.64 16.83
CA GLU A 143 -19.96 -15.33 15.46
C GLU A 143 -18.44 -15.24 15.34
N GLN A 144 -17.88 -16.03 14.42
CA GLN A 144 -16.46 -16.20 14.19
C GLN A 144 -15.94 -15.36 13.00
N THR A 145 -16.47 -14.15 12.80
CA THR A 145 -16.09 -13.34 11.62
C THR A 145 -14.62 -12.97 11.66
N SER A 146 -14.06 -12.69 12.85
CA SER A 146 -12.63 -12.47 13.02
C SER A 146 -11.79 -13.71 12.74
N ASP A 147 -12.29 -14.94 12.96
CA ASP A 147 -11.52 -16.17 12.67
C ASP A 147 -11.48 -16.48 11.17
N ILE A 148 -12.59 -16.30 10.45
CA ILE A 148 -12.61 -16.43 8.98
C ILE A 148 -11.67 -15.39 8.35
N ILE A 149 -11.59 -14.17 8.93
CA ILE A 149 -10.61 -13.15 8.52
C ILE A 149 -9.17 -13.61 8.86
N LYS A 150 -8.87 -14.05 10.09
CA LYS A 150 -7.53 -14.53 10.50
C LYS A 150 -7.04 -15.70 9.65
N GLU A 151 -7.92 -16.65 9.32
CA GLU A 151 -7.62 -17.78 8.44
C GLU A 151 -7.34 -17.31 7.00
N SER A 152 -8.21 -16.44 6.46
CA SER A 152 -7.99 -15.85 5.13
C SER A 152 -6.69 -15.03 5.05
N MET A 153 -6.32 -14.33 6.13
CA MET A 153 -5.03 -13.65 6.25
C MET A 153 -3.84 -14.63 6.28
N ARG A 154 -4.00 -15.82 6.88
CA ARG A 154 -2.94 -16.85 6.88
C ARG A 154 -2.70 -17.40 5.47
N TYR A 155 -3.75 -17.69 4.71
CA TYR A 155 -3.58 -18.05 3.29
C TYR A 155 -2.84 -16.96 2.52
N VAL A 156 -3.18 -15.68 2.73
CA VAL A 156 -2.47 -14.53 2.12
C VAL A 156 -1.01 -14.45 2.56
N GLN A 157 -0.69 -14.72 3.84
CA GLN A 157 0.70 -14.80 4.35
C GLN A 157 1.52 -15.91 3.67
N GLU A 158 0.88 -17.05 3.41
CA GLU A 158 1.47 -18.22 2.75
C GLU A 158 1.53 -18.07 1.20
N ASN A 159 1.11 -16.91 0.65
CA ASN A 159 0.94 -16.63 -0.78
C ASN A 159 -0.11 -17.54 -1.48
N ALA A 160 -1.00 -18.14 -0.71
CA ALA A 160 -2.16 -18.89 -1.18
C ALA A 160 -3.39 -17.99 -1.35
N VAL A 161 -4.37 -18.45 -2.13
CA VAL A 161 -5.63 -17.74 -2.35
C VAL A 161 -6.70 -18.29 -1.40
N PRO A 162 -7.33 -17.47 -0.53
CA PRO A 162 -8.44 -17.91 0.32
C PRO A 162 -9.61 -18.47 -0.51
N SER A 163 -10.37 -19.41 0.06
CA SER A 163 -11.53 -19.98 -0.63
C SER A 163 -12.57 -18.89 -0.97
N SER A 164 -13.25 -19.03 -2.12
CA SER A 164 -14.29 -18.05 -2.49
C SER A 164 -15.45 -18.04 -1.49
N GLU A 165 -15.73 -19.17 -0.82
CA GLU A 165 -16.70 -19.26 0.27
C GLU A 165 -16.28 -18.43 1.50
N SER A 166 -15.00 -18.45 1.87
CA SER A 166 -14.44 -17.62 2.94
C SER A 166 -14.57 -16.13 2.59
N LEU A 167 -14.22 -15.75 1.35
CA LEU A 167 -14.38 -14.37 0.87
C LEU A 167 -15.86 -13.93 0.82
N LEU A 168 -16.78 -14.82 0.43
CA LEU A 168 -18.22 -14.59 0.45
C LEU A 168 -18.76 -14.35 1.87
N LYS A 169 -18.33 -15.17 2.84
CA LYS A 169 -18.70 -14.99 4.26
C LYS A 169 -18.22 -13.64 4.79
N ILE A 170 -16.97 -13.27 4.55
CA ILE A 170 -16.43 -11.94 4.95
C ILE A 170 -17.20 -10.80 4.25
N ALA A 171 -17.48 -10.92 2.95
CA ALA A 171 -18.21 -9.89 2.20
C ALA A 171 -19.63 -9.68 2.74
N ASN A 172 -20.32 -10.76 3.12
CA ASN A 172 -21.68 -10.70 3.64
C ASN A 172 -21.72 -10.22 5.11
N SER A 173 -20.92 -10.79 6.01
CA SER A 173 -20.88 -10.40 7.44
C SER A 173 -20.51 -8.94 7.67
N LEU A 174 -19.76 -8.32 6.74
CA LEU A 174 -19.32 -6.93 6.84
C LEU A 174 -20.12 -5.98 5.94
N SER A 175 -21.10 -6.44 5.16
CA SER A 175 -21.77 -5.63 4.11
C SER A 175 -20.75 -4.93 3.20
N LEU A 176 -19.90 -5.73 2.54
CA LEU A 176 -18.86 -5.32 1.58
C LEU A 176 -19.15 -5.94 0.20
N ILE A 177 -20.39 -5.80 -0.26
CA ILE A 177 -20.94 -6.53 -1.41
C ILE A 177 -20.67 -5.77 -2.72
N SER A 178 -20.58 -4.43 -2.66
CA SER A 178 -20.32 -3.60 -3.84
C SER A 178 -18.84 -3.24 -4.01
N ASN A 179 -18.46 -2.96 -5.27
CA ASN A 179 -17.13 -2.47 -5.61
C ASN A 179 -16.77 -1.15 -4.91
N GLN A 180 -17.78 -0.29 -4.67
CA GLN A 180 -17.59 0.95 -3.93
C GLN A 180 -17.24 0.68 -2.46
N GLU A 181 -17.89 -0.29 -1.81
CA GLU A 181 -17.61 -0.65 -0.40
C GLU A 181 -16.23 -1.27 -0.22
N LEU A 182 -15.79 -2.15 -1.13
CA LEU A 182 -14.44 -2.72 -1.10
C LEU A 182 -13.35 -1.65 -1.31
N LEU A 183 -13.58 -0.68 -2.22
CA LEU A 183 -12.65 0.42 -2.44
C LEU A 183 -12.60 1.39 -1.24
N LEU A 184 -13.75 1.62 -0.56
CA LEU A 184 -13.86 2.39 0.68
C LEU A 184 -13.14 1.70 1.84
N GLU A 185 -13.36 0.41 2.05
CA GLU A 185 -12.74 -0.39 3.11
C GLU A 185 -11.21 -0.39 2.98
N ALA A 186 -10.69 -0.61 1.77
CA ALA A 186 -9.26 -0.49 1.51
C ALA A 186 -8.71 0.93 1.77
N ALA A 187 -9.46 1.99 1.45
CA ALA A 187 -9.07 3.37 1.78
C ALA A 187 -9.12 3.66 3.29
N ALA A 188 -10.00 2.99 4.03
CA ALA A 188 -10.04 3.05 5.49
C ALA A 188 -8.89 2.26 6.14
N LEU A 189 -8.49 1.11 5.58
CA LEU A 189 -7.31 0.35 6.01
C LEU A 189 -6.01 1.13 5.78
N GLU A 190 -5.84 1.81 4.64
CA GLU A 190 -4.69 2.71 4.40
C GLU A 190 -4.65 3.88 5.41
N LYS A 191 -5.80 4.37 5.86
CA LYS A 191 -5.91 5.37 6.94
C LYS A 191 -5.57 4.77 8.33
N VAL A 192 -5.77 3.47 8.55
CA VAL A 192 -5.28 2.76 9.75
C VAL A 192 -3.77 2.53 9.66
N LYS A 193 -3.26 2.05 8.52
CA LYS A 193 -1.82 1.86 8.26
C LYS A 193 -1.04 3.14 8.52
N SER A 194 -1.46 4.25 7.92
CA SER A 194 -0.79 5.54 8.09
C SER A 194 -0.83 6.08 9.52
N LYS A 195 -1.87 5.79 10.33
CA LYS A 195 -1.82 6.04 11.79
C LYS A 195 -0.73 5.21 12.46
N VAL A 196 -0.78 3.88 12.28
CA VAL A 196 0.19 2.94 12.87
C VAL A 196 1.63 3.25 12.44
N GLU A 197 1.84 3.84 11.26
CA GLU A 197 3.14 4.33 10.78
C GLU A 197 3.70 5.55 11.53
N HIS A 198 2.85 6.41 12.12
CA HIS A 198 3.30 7.57 12.89
C HIS A 198 3.70 7.20 14.34
N ASP A 199 3.16 6.10 14.88
CA ASP A 199 3.35 5.68 16.28
C ASP A 199 4.50 4.66 16.47
N ARG A 200 5.30 4.36 15.42
CA ARG A 200 6.15 3.14 15.41
C ARG A 200 7.32 3.14 16.39
N ILE A 201 7.08 2.48 17.52
CA ILE A 201 7.99 1.47 18.07
C ILE A 201 7.28 0.10 17.93
N TYR A 202 8.03 -0.95 17.57
CA TYR A 202 7.59 -2.35 17.37
C TYR A 202 6.70 -2.68 16.15
N GLY A 203 7.32 -3.35 15.16
CA GLY A 203 7.00 -4.74 14.76
C GLY A 203 5.65 -5.11 14.14
N SER A 204 4.61 -4.28 14.26
CA SER A 204 3.23 -4.56 13.80
C SER A 204 3.01 -4.36 12.29
N GLU A 205 4.07 -4.01 11.56
CA GLU A 205 4.01 -3.39 10.22
C GLU A 205 3.22 -4.23 9.19
N ASN A 206 3.34 -5.55 9.25
CA ASN A 206 2.75 -6.46 8.26
C ASN A 206 1.24 -6.68 8.43
N TYR A 207 0.66 -6.46 9.63
CA TYR A 207 -0.69 -6.93 9.93
C TYR A 207 -1.79 -6.23 9.10
N VAL A 208 -1.69 -4.91 8.96
CA VAL A 208 -2.65 -4.12 8.17
C VAL A 208 -2.45 -4.37 6.67
N ASP A 209 -1.23 -4.70 6.23
CA ASP A 209 -0.95 -5.02 4.83
C ASP A 209 -1.59 -6.33 4.38
N TYR A 210 -1.69 -7.34 5.26
CA TYR A 210 -2.47 -8.56 4.96
C TYR A 210 -3.98 -8.27 4.85
N LEU A 211 -4.51 -7.29 5.58
CA LEU A 211 -5.91 -6.84 5.42
C LEU A 211 -6.13 -6.09 4.10
N ILE A 212 -5.20 -5.21 3.72
CA ILE A 212 -5.25 -4.50 2.43
C ILE A 212 -5.16 -5.50 1.27
N ALA A 213 -4.28 -6.50 1.37
CA ALA A 213 -4.18 -7.58 0.39
C ALA A 213 -5.46 -8.42 0.31
N LEU A 214 -6.06 -8.80 1.44
CA LEU A 214 -7.32 -9.55 1.48
C LEU A 214 -8.48 -8.78 0.81
N VAL A 215 -8.66 -7.50 1.12
CA VAL A 215 -9.68 -6.65 0.47
C VAL A 215 -9.38 -6.44 -1.02
N THR A 216 -8.10 -6.43 -1.41
CA THR A 216 -7.69 -6.39 -2.82
C THR A 216 -8.07 -7.68 -3.55
N LEU A 217 -7.89 -8.86 -2.94
CA LEU A 217 -8.35 -10.13 -3.50
C LEU A 217 -9.88 -10.20 -3.64
N MET A 218 -10.63 -9.64 -2.68
CA MET A 218 -12.09 -9.51 -2.79
C MET A 218 -12.50 -8.61 -3.97
N HIS A 219 -11.80 -7.47 -4.16
CA HIS A 219 -12.00 -6.57 -5.30
C HIS A 219 -11.64 -7.23 -6.64
N ASP A 220 -10.54 -7.97 -6.71
CA ASP A 220 -10.12 -8.72 -7.90
C ASP A 220 -11.09 -9.84 -8.25
N SER A 221 -11.67 -10.53 -7.24
CA SER A 221 -12.73 -11.51 -7.46
C SER A 221 -13.98 -10.85 -8.04
N LEU A 222 -14.47 -9.77 -7.42
CA LEU A 222 -15.66 -9.05 -7.87
C LEU A 222 -15.49 -8.45 -9.27
N THR A 223 -14.30 -7.90 -9.58
CA THR A 223 -14.01 -7.34 -10.91
C THR A 223 -13.86 -8.42 -11.98
N LYS A 224 -13.31 -9.61 -11.67
CA LYS A 224 -13.31 -10.76 -12.59
C LYS A 224 -14.74 -11.17 -12.94
N THR A 225 -15.61 -11.33 -11.95
CA THR A 225 -17.03 -11.67 -12.18
C THR A 225 -17.76 -10.58 -12.99
N LYS A 226 -17.58 -9.29 -12.66
CA LYS A 226 -18.25 -8.20 -13.39
C LYS A 226 -17.66 -7.89 -14.77
N ARG A 227 -16.39 -8.19 -15.06
CA ARG A 227 -15.79 -8.00 -16.40
C ARG A 227 -16.37 -8.91 -17.48
N CYS A 228 -17.09 -9.96 -17.11
CA CYS A 228 -17.82 -10.82 -18.05
C CYS A 228 -19.21 -10.25 -18.48
N HIS A 229 -19.54 -9.02 -18.09
CA HIS A 229 -20.84 -8.42 -18.39
C HIS A 229 -21.01 -8.09 -19.88
N THR A 230 -21.79 -8.90 -20.59
CA THR A 230 -22.22 -8.62 -21.97
C THR A 230 -23.59 -7.94 -21.97
N ILE A 231 -23.72 -6.83 -22.69
CA ILE A 231 -25.01 -6.18 -22.92
C ILE A 231 -25.50 -6.66 -24.29
N ASN A 232 -26.66 -7.30 -24.35
CA ASN A 232 -27.22 -7.91 -25.57
C ASN A 232 -26.23 -8.88 -26.29
N GLY A 233 -25.37 -9.57 -25.53
CA GLY A 233 -24.34 -10.46 -26.07
C GLY A 233 -23.05 -9.75 -26.54
N VAL A 234 -23.00 -8.42 -26.52
CA VAL A 234 -21.80 -7.63 -26.86
C VAL A 234 -20.97 -7.37 -25.60
N SER A 235 -19.67 -7.66 -25.65
CA SER A 235 -18.72 -7.34 -24.58
C SER A 235 -18.48 -5.83 -24.49
N VAL A 236 -18.59 -5.26 -23.29
CA VAL A 236 -18.37 -3.82 -23.05
C VAL A 236 -16.87 -3.52 -22.92
N PRO A 237 -16.29 -2.59 -23.72
CA PRO A 237 -14.91 -2.16 -23.56
C PRO A 237 -14.63 -1.58 -22.17
N ALA A 238 -13.54 -2.02 -21.53
CA ALA A 238 -13.24 -1.67 -20.13
C ALA A 238 -13.10 -0.15 -19.89
N ASP A 239 -12.57 0.60 -20.87
CA ASP A 239 -12.39 2.06 -20.78
C ASP A 239 -13.70 2.86 -20.86
N PHE A 240 -14.81 2.20 -21.21
CA PHE A 240 -16.15 2.78 -21.19
C PHE A 240 -16.87 2.59 -19.85
N CYS A 241 -16.33 1.74 -18.97
CA CYS A 241 -16.87 1.48 -17.63
C CYS A 241 -16.23 2.38 -16.57
N CYS A 242 -17.04 2.86 -15.64
CA CYS A 242 -16.61 3.62 -14.48
C CYS A 242 -15.84 2.71 -13.50
N PRO A 243 -14.60 3.03 -13.09
CA PRO A 243 -13.85 2.19 -12.15
C PRO A 243 -14.46 2.08 -10.72
N LEU A 244 -15.45 2.93 -10.38
CA LEU A 244 -16.17 2.88 -9.10
C LEU A 244 -17.41 1.96 -9.12
N SER A 245 -18.25 1.99 -10.16
CA SER A 245 -19.45 1.14 -10.26
C SER A 245 -19.21 -0.16 -11.02
N LEU A 246 -18.21 -0.18 -11.90
CA LEU A 246 -17.97 -1.19 -12.94
C LEU A 246 -19.08 -1.23 -14.01
N GLU A 247 -19.81 -0.12 -14.17
CA GLU A 247 -20.90 0.08 -15.12
C GLU A 247 -20.55 1.13 -16.18
N LEU A 248 -21.24 1.10 -17.32
CA LEU A 248 -21.04 2.00 -18.45
C LEU A 248 -21.23 3.49 -18.07
N MET A 249 -20.30 4.36 -18.48
CA MET A 249 -20.33 5.79 -18.12
C MET A 249 -21.33 6.60 -18.95
N SER A 250 -22.30 7.23 -18.28
CA SER A 250 -23.32 8.11 -18.87
C SER A 250 -22.92 9.60 -18.83
N ASP A 251 -22.20 10.05 -17.79
CA ASP A 251 -21.59 11.37 -17.72
C ASP A 251 -20.15 11.32 -17.19
N PRO A 252 -19.20 10.87 -18.03
CA PRO A 252 -17.79 10.71 -17.64
C PRO A 252 -17.12 12.05 -17.29
N VAL A 253 -16.38 12.07 -16.17
CA VAL A 253 -15.61 13.21 -15.66
C VAL A 253 -14.20 12.82 -15.25
N ILE A 254 -13.25 13.73 -15.45
CA ILE A 254 -11.84 13.63 -15.10
C ILE A 254 -11.60 14.24 -13.71
N VAL A 255 -10.87 13.53 -12.85
CA VAL A 255 -10.37 14.03 -11.53
C VAL A 255 -8.91 14.52 -11.62
N GLY A 256 -8.38 15.11 -10.54
CA GLY A 256 -7.00 15.63 -10.48
C GLY A 256 -5.88 14.63 -10.79
N SER A 257 -6.14 13.32 -10.78
CA SER A 257 -5.23 12.25 -11.20
C SER A 257 -5.39 11.82 -12.67
N GLY A 258 -6.11 12.56 -13.52
CA GLY A 258 -6.28 12.26 -14.95
C GLY A 258 -7.28 11.13 -15.27
N GLN A 259 -7.56 10.25 -14.31
CA GLN A 259 -8.52 9.17 -14.48
C GLN A 259 -9.97 9.66 -14.63
N THR A 260 -10.76 8.90 -15.40
CA THR A 260 -12.16 9.20 -15.74
C THR A 260 -13.14 8.30 -14.97
N TYR A 261 -14.25 8.85 -14.50
CA TYR A 261 -15.30 8.19 -13.73
C TYR A 261 -16.70 8.69 -14.12
N GLU A 262 -17.74 7.90 -13.87
CA GLU A 262 -19.12 8.41 -13.84
C GLU A 262 -19.28 9.45 -12.70
N ARG A 263 -19.79 10.64 -13.04
CA ARG A 263 -19.91 11.80 -12.16
C ARG A 263 -20.63 11.47 -10.84
N ALA A 264 -21.69 10.67 -10.89
CA ALA A 264 -22.49 10.37 -9.70
C ALA A 264 -21.69 9.66 -8.60
N TYR A 265 -20.94 8.60 -8.97
CA TYR A 265 -20.16 7.81 -8.01
C TYR A 265 -18.93 8.57 -7.50
N ILE A 266 -18.22 9.29 -8.37
CA ILE A 266 -17.03 10.05 -7.96
C ILE A 266 -17.38 11.31 -7.15
N ARG A 267 -18.56 11.92 -7.35
CA ARG A 267 -19.11 12.91 -6.40
C ARG A 267 -19.33 12.27 -5.04
N ARG A 268 -20.14 11.21 -4.96
CA ARG A 268 -20.41 10.49 -3.70
C ARG A 268 -19.13 10.07 -2.96
N TRP A 269 -18.05 9.76 -3.68
CA TRP A 269 -16.72 9.52 -3.12
C TRP A 269 -16.11 10.81 -2.52
N LEU A 270 -15.96 11.87 -3.32
CA LEU A 270 -15.41 13.16 -2.87
C LEU A 270 -16.22 13.81 -1.72
N ASP A 271 -17.55 13.68 -1.75
CA ASP A 271 -18.49 14.20 -0.74
C ASP A 271 -18.33 13.51 0.63
N GLN A 272 -17.72 12.31 0.67
CA GLN A 272 -17.30 11.62 1.90
C GLN A 272 -15.91 12.07 2.41
N GLY A 273 -15.34 13.12 1.81
CA GLY A 273 -14.01 13.65 2.15
C GLY A 273 -12.83 12.86 1.54
N LEU A 274 -13.12 11.88 0.67
CA LEU A 274 -12.10 11.02 0.06
C LEU A 274 -11.35 11.74 -1.06
N THR A 275 -10.30 12.46 -0.66
CA THR A 275 -9.40 13.19 -1.58
C THR A 275 -8.39 12.28 -2.29
N VAL A 276 -8.52 10.95 -2.21
CA VAL A 276 -7.69 9.99 -2.96
C VAL A 276 -8.41 9.46 -4.21
N CYS A 277 -7.67 9.13 -5.25
CA CYS A 277 -8.20 8.52 -6.47
C CYS A 277 -8.57 7.04 -6.23
N PRO A 278 -9.81 6.60 -6.55
CA PRO A 278 -10.20 5.19 -6.35
C PRO A 278 -9.29 4.18 -7.06
N LYS A 279 -8.90 4.45 -8.32
CA LYS A 279 -8.11 3.54 -9.17
C LYS A 279 -6.59 3.66 -8.98
N THR A 280 -6.04 4.86 -8.78
CA THR A 280 -4.58 5.04 -8.60
C THR A 280 -4.12 5.10 -7.14
N ARG A 281 -5.05 5.09 -6.18
CA ARG A 281 -4.86 5.30 -4.72
C ARG A 281 -4.20 6.64 -4.31
N GLN A 282 -3.71 7.45 -5.25
CA GLN A 282 -3.00 8.71 -4.99
C GLN A 282 -3.93 9.85 -4.57
N THR A 283 -3.42 10.75 -3.71
CA THR A 283 -4.08 12.01 -3.36
C THR A 283 -4.29 12.89 -4.61
N LEU A 284 -5.53 13.32 -4.82
CA LEU A 284 -5.95 14.23 -5.88
C LEU A 284 -5.44 15.64 -5.59
N SER A 285 -4.83 16.28 -6.60
CA SER A 285 -4.39 17.68 -6.53
C SER A 285 -5.55 18.69 -6.38
N HIS A 286 -6.78 18.28 -6.71
CA HIS A 286 -8.02 19.00 -6.49
C HIS A 286 -9.24 18.07 -6.56
N THR A 287 -10.35 18.51 -5.96
CA THR A 287 -11.66 17.84 -6.05
C THR A 287 -12.49 18.25 -7.28
N ASN A 288 -12.00 19.19 -8.10
CA ASN A 288 -12.69 19.64 -9.32
C ASN A 288 -12.92 18.49 -10.31
N LEU A 289 -14.14 18.40 -10.86
CA LEU A 289 -14.58 17.39 -11.83
C LEU A 289 -14.74 18.00 -13.24
N ILE A 290 -13.80 17.68 -14.13
CA ILE A 290 -13.75 18.22 -15.51
C ILE A 290 -14.55 17.28 -16.44
N PRO A 291 -15.55 17.74 -17.22
CA PRO A 291 -16.30 16.85 -18.12
C PRO A 291 -15.41 16.20 -19.21
N ASN A 292 -15.49 14.89 -19.38
CA ASN A 292 -14.78 14.16 -20.43
C ASN A 292 -15.67 13.97 -21.67
N TYR A 293 -15.84 15.06 -22.44
CA TYR A 293 -16.65 15.03 -23.67
C TYR A 293 -16.14 14.00 -24.70
N THR A 294 -14.84 13.70 -24.72
CA THR A 294 -14.25 12.70 -25.62
C THR A 294 -14.75 11.30 -25.30
N VAL A 295 -14.61 10.85 -24.04
CA VAL A 295 -15.13 9.54 -23.62
C VAL A 295 -16.65 9.50 -23.76
N LYS A 296 -17.37 10.59 -23.43
CA LYS A 296 -18.83 10.65 -23.59
C LYS A 296 -19.29 10.40 -25.04
N ALA A 297 -18.58 10.96 -26.02
CA ALA A 297 -18.86 10.73 -27.44
C ALA A 297 -18.50 9.32 -27.91
N LEU A 298 -17.40 8.74 -27.41
CA LEU A 298 -16.99 7.37 -27.72
C LEU A 298 -17.99 6.33 -27.20
N VAL A 299 -18.45 6.49 -25.95
CA VAL A 299 -19.47 5.62 -25.36
C VAL A 299 -20.80 5.72 -26.12
N ALA A 300 -21.25 6.94 -26.44
CA ALA A 300 -22.50 7.14 -27.19
C ALA A 300 -22.46 6.47 -28.57
N ASN A 301 -21.40 6.67 -29.35
CA ASN A 301 -21.21 6.03 -30.66
C ASN A 301 -21.17 4.49 -30.54
N TRP A 302 -20.46 3.95 -29.54
CA TRP A 302 -20.45 2.50 -29.29
C TRP A 302 -21.84 1.96 -28.91
N CYS A 303 -22.62 2.70 -28.13
CA CYS A 303 -24.01 2.34 -27.80
C CYS A 303 -24.91 2.33 -29.04
N GLU A 304 -24.84 3.37 -29.87
CA GLU A 304 -25.60 3.48 -31.13
C GLU A 304 -25.29 2.32 -32.07
N LEU A 305 -24.01 2.00 -32.29
CA LEU A 305 -23.56 0.91 -33.16
C LEU A 305 -24.09 -0.47 -32.73
N HIS A 306 -24.30 -0.70 -31.44
CA HIS A 306 -24.76 -1.98 -30.88
C HIS A 306 -26.23 -1.97 -30.42
N ASN A 307 -27.01 -0.92 -30.74
CA ASN A 307 -28.39 -0.72 -30.33
C ASN A 307 -28.62 -0.77 -28.79
N ILE A 308 -27.62 -0.34 -28.02
CA ILE A 308 -27.66 -0.30 -26.56
C ILE A 308 -28.20 1.06 -26.11
N LYS A 309 -29.18 1.08 -25.21
CA LYS A 309 -29.67 2.32 -24.60
C LYS A 309 -28.75 2.70 -23.42
N LEU A 310 -28.20 3.91 -23.48
CA LEU A 310 -27.43 4.52 -22.39
C LEU A 310 -28.24 4.54 -21.07
N PRO A 311 -27.63 4.24 -19.92
CA PRO A 311 -28.25 4.41 -18.61
C PRO A 311 -28.68 5.86 -18.36
N ASP A 312 -29.84 6.03 -17.74
CA ASP A 312 -30.40 7.34 -17.37
C ASP A 312 -29.62 7.91 -16.17
N PRO A 313 -28.92 9.07 -16.28
CA PRO A 313 -27.94 9.55 -15.29
C PRO A 313 -28.47 9.78 -13.86
N ILE A 314 -29.79 9.77 -13.67
CA ILE A 314 -30.45 9.98 -12.37
C ILE A 314 -30.82 8.64 -11.69
N LYS A 315 -30.92 7.53 -12.43
CA LYS A 315 -31.45 6.25 -11.91
C LYS A 315 -30.38 5.29 -11.35
N SER A 316 -29.13 5.38 -11.80
CA SER A 316 -28.02 4.52 -11.37
C SER A 316 -27.75 4.58 -9.86
N VAL A 317 -27.95 5.74 -9.23
CA VAL A 317 -27.75 5.94 -7.78
C VAL A 317 -28.78 5.18 -6.93
N SER A 318 -29.97 4.89 -7.47
CA SER A 318 -31.09 4.29 -6.75
C SER A 318 -31.23 2.76 -6.87
N SER A 319 -30.50 2.11 -7.78
CA SER A 319 -30.73 0.69 -8.12
C SER A 319 -29.76 -0.31 -7.44
N ASN A 320 -28.85 0.15 -6.58
CA ASN A 320 -27.85 -0.71 -5.93
C ASN A 320 -28.37 -1.50 -4.70
N GLN A 321 -29.67 -1.82 -4.64
CA GLN A 321 -30.18 -2.81 -3.68
C GLN A 321 -30.17 -4.20 -4.30
N SER A 322 -29.42 -5.11 -3.67
CA SER A 322 -29.46 -6.57 -3.87
C SER A 322 -29.12 -7.08 -5.27
N GLN A 323 -27.82 -7.20 -5.56
CA GLN A 323 -27.31 -8.27 -6.42
C GLN A 323 -26.29 -9.09 -5.63
N VAL A 324 -26.69 -10.29 -5.22
CA VAL A 324 -25.83 -11.27 -4.56
C VAL A 324 -24.79 -11.78 -5.55
N LEU A 325 -23.59 -12.10 -5.06
CA LEU A 325 -22.53 -12.74 -5.85
C LEU A 325 -23.07 -14.04 -6.47
N PRO A 326 -22.98 -14.24 -7.81
CA PRO A 326 -23.53 -15.42 -8.48
C PRO A 326 -22.94 -16.75 -7.98
N HIS A 327 -23.75 -17.80 -8.05
CA HIS A 327 -23.37 -19.17 -7.69
C HIS A 327 -22.20 -19.65 -8.58
N LEU A 328 -21.18 -20.27 -7.95
CA LEU A 328 -19.97 -20.73 -8.63
C LEU A 328 -20.12 -22.17 -9.16
N ASP A 329 -21.02 -22.35 -10.12
CA ASP A 329 -21.23 -23.63 -10.80
C ASP A 329 -20.16 -23.84 -11.88
N CYS A 330 -18.95 -24.22 -11.45
CA CYS A 330 -17.87 -24.59 -12.35
C CYS A 330 -18.06 -26.01 -12.89
N ASN A 331 -18.58 -26.15 -14.10
CA ASN A 331 -18.59 -27.42 -14.82
C ASN A 331 -18.18 -27.24 -16.29
N ALA A 332 -16.92 -27.57 -16.58
CA ALA A 332 -16.41 -27.68 -17.94
C ALA A 332 -16.32 -29.16 -18.30
N GLY A 333 -17.02 -29.57 -19.35
CA GLY A 333 -17.03 -30.94 -19.87
C GLY A 333 -17.22 -30.91 -21.38
N ASP A 334 -16.37 -31.64 -22.09
CA ASP A 334 -16.18 -31.51 -23.54
C ASP A 334 -17.21 -32.23 -24.43
N THR A 335 -17.07 -31.95 -25.73
CA THR A 335 -17.19 -32.90 -26.88
C THR A 335 -18.46 -32.84 -27.77
N LEU A 336 -18.23 -32.49 -29.05
CA LEU A 336 -18.93 -32.83 -30.33
C LEU A 336 -20.46 -33.05 -30.39
N GLY A 337 -21.13 -32.48 -31.41
CA GLY A 337 -22.56 -32.78 -31.66
C GLY A 337 -23.28 -32.32 -32.94
N SER A 338 -22.76 -32.57 -34.15
CA SER A 338 -23.56 -32.66 -35.40
C SER A 338 -24.24 -31.39 -35.99
N GLN A 339 -25.07 -31.59 -37.03
CA GLN A 339 -25.52 -30.59 -38.02
C GLN A 339 -27.05 -30.34 -38.03
N ALA A 340 -27.42 -29.24 -38.71
CA ALA A 340 -28.66 -29.01 -39.49
C ALA A 340 -30.00 -28.78 -38.75
N GLY A 341 -30.82 -27.87 -39.32
CA GLY A 341 -32.22 -27.66 -38.91
C GLY A 341 -32.77 -26.28 -39.28
N ASN A 342 -33.66 -26.22 -40.27
CA ASN A 342 -34.51 -25.04 -40.57
C ASN A 342 -35.48 -24.76 -39.38
N ALA A 343 -36.16 -23.62 -39.21
CA ALA A 343 -36.80 -22.79 -40.23
C ALA A 343 -37.28 -21.41 -39.73
N SER A 344 -37.70 -20.56 -40.68
CA SER A 344 -38.73 -19.49 -40.62
C SER A 344 -39.15 -18.91 -39.25
N GLY A 345 -38.91 -17.61 -39.04
CA GLY A 345 -39.58 -16.83 -37.99
C GLY A 345 -40.91 -16.19 -38.43
N ILE A 346 -41.64 -15.62 -37.47
CA ILE A 346 -42.79 -14.71 -37.66
C ILE A 346 -42.69 -13.58 -36.62
N SER A 347 -43.05 -12.36 -37.00
CA SER A 347 -43.04 -11.18 -36.14
C SER A 347 -44.45 -10.78 -35.69
N VAL A 348 -44.70 -10.73 -34.37
CA VAL A 348 -45.87 -10.03 -33.78
C VAL A 348 -45.46 -9.34 -32.48
N SER A 349 -46.05 -8.18 -32.21
CA SER A 349 -45.96 -7.41 -30.96
C SER A 349 -47.08 -6.36 -30.96
N PRO A 350 -47.43 -5.76 -29.81
CA PRO A 350 -47.55 -6.35 -28.47
C PRO A 350 -48.87 -5.94 -27.78
N GLU A 351 -49.34 -6.64 -26.72
CA GLU A 351 -50.36 -6.03 -25.85
C GLU A 351 -50.34 -6.45 -24.35
N SER A 352 -50.09 -5.44 -23.51
CA SER A 352 -50.66 -5.15 -22.18
C SER A 352 -51.17 -6.28 -21.25
N ILE A 353 -50.45 -6.50 -20.16
CA ILE A 353 -51.02 -6.55 -18.79
C ILE A 353 -50.18 -5.66 -17.87
N LYS A 354 -50.84 -4.91 -16.97
CA LYS A 354 -50.19 -4.11 -15.91
C LYS A 354 -50.21 -4.89 -14.59
N TYR A 355 -49.13 -4.83 -13.82
CA TYR A 355 -49.22 -4.85 -12.36
C TYR A 355 -48.31 -3.80 -11.74
N VAL A 356 -48.89 -2.99 -10.85
CA VAL A 356 -48.18 -2.09 -9.94
C VAL A 356 -48.34 -2.69 -8.55
N VAL A 357 -47.23 -3.07 -7.91
CA VAL A 357 -47.21 -3.34 -6.48
C VAL A 357 -46.80 -2.04 -5.79
N GLY A 358 -47.76 -1.40 -5.11
CA GLY A 358 -47.50 -0.22 -4.31
C GLY A 358 -47.04 -0.60 -2.91
N SER A 359 -45.84 -0.17 -2.53
CA SER A 359 -45.35 -0.24 -1.16
C SER A 359 -45.14 1.17 -0.63
N GLN A 360 -46.03 1.64 0.25
CA GLN A 360 -45.74 2.78 1.12
C GLN A 360 -46.18 2.49 2.55
N SER A 361 -45.19 2.50 3.44
CA SER A 361 -45.35 2.44 4.89
C SER A 361 -45.81 3.78 5.46
N HIS A 362 -46.45 3.72 6.63
CA HIS A 362 -46.84 4.93 7.38
C HIS A 362 -45.61 5.77 7.74
N ARG A 363 -45.76 7.10 7.68
CA ARG A 363 -45.01 8.03 8.53
C ARG A 363 -45.98 8.69 9.52
N SER A 364 -45.81 8.38 10.80
CA SER A 364 -46.26 9.24 11.89
C SER A 364 -45.32 10.45 12.04
N VAL A 365 -45.82 11.53 12.63
CA VAL A 365 -45.08 12.76 12.92
C VAL A 365 -45.40 13.20 14.34
N SER A 366 -44.38 13.70 15.06
CA SER A 366 -44.51 14.25 16.40
C SER A 366 -44.08 15.73 16.42
N SER A 367 -44.89 16.57 17.05
CA SER A 367 -44.56 17.75 17.90
C SER A 367 -43.19 18.47 17.77
N ASN A 368 -43.09 19.81 17.87
CA ASN A 368 -44.11 20.81 18.27
C ASN A 368 -43.74 22.28 17.94
N VAL A 369 -44.77 23.08 17.63
CA VAL A 369 -45.06 24.46 18.14
C VAL A 369 -44.01 25.59 17.98
N ASN A 370 -44.34 26.64 17.18
CA ASN A 370 -44.94 27.89 17.71
C ASN A 370 -45.38 28.94 16.66
N HIS A 371 -46.56 29.57 16.87
CA HIS A 371 -47.04 30.90 16.40
C HIS A 371 -47.04 31.24 14.86
N LYS A 372 -47.92 32.10 14.31
CA LYS A 372 -49.11 32.87 14.78
C LYS A 372 -49.97 33.36 13.57
N LEU A 373 -51.27 33.63 13.80
CA LEU A 373 -52.20 34.44 12.95
C LEU A 373 -52.56 33.87 11.53
N ASP A 374 -53.77 34.07 10.95
CA ASP A 374 -55.05 34.58 11.50
C ASP A 374 -56.28 34.18 10.64
N LYS A 375 -57.50 34.24 11.24
CA LYS A 375 -58.84 34.46 10.64
C LYS A 375 -59.41 33.63 9.45
N SER A 376 -60.51 32.91 9.75
CA SER A 376 -61.83 32.91 9.04
C SER A 376 -61.95 32.25 7.63
N THR A 377 -63.08 31.67 7.18
CA THR A 377 -64.47 31.57 7.71
C THR A 377 -65.16 30.27 7.25
N SER A 378 -66.12 29.74 8.03
CA SER A 378 -67.07 28.66 7.61
C SER A 378 -68.14 29.18 6.62
N PRO A 379 -68.92 28.32 5.92
CA PRO A 379 -70.15 27.77 6.52
C PRO A 379 -70.69 26.39 6.03
N LEU A 380 -71.19 25.57 6.98
CA LEU A 380 -72.41 24.70 6.91
C LEU A 380 -72.48 23.56 5.85
N HIS A 381 -73.32 22.52 5.89
CA HIS A 381 -74.24 21.79 6.82
C HIS A 381 -74.33 20.34 6.21
N LEU A 382 -74.81 19.21 6.75
CA LEU A 382 -75.19 18.61 8.04
C LEU A 382 -75.90 17.25 7.67
N ASN A 383 -76.23 16.40 8.64
CA ASN A 383 -77.14 15.22 8.59
C ASN A 383 -76.64 13.88 7.97
N SER A 384 -77.10 12.69 8.42
CA SER A 384 -77.31 12.10 9.78
C SER A 384 -77.89 10.66 9.69
N PHE A 385 -77.98 9.96 10.84
CA PHE A 385 -78.63 8.64 11.10
C PHE A 385 -77.90 7.36 10.62
N SER A 386 -78.10 6.15 11.19
CA SER A 386 -78.29 5.70 12.60
C SER A 386 -78.36 4.14 12.70
N LYS A 387 -78.07 3.56 13.89
CA LYS A 387 -78.26 2.13 14.31
C LYS A 387 -77.30 1.09 13.67
N GLY A 388 -76.93 -0.03 14.33
CA GLY A 388 -77.07 -0.33 15.77
C GLY A 388 -76.72 -1.78 16.23
N ARG A 389 -76.02 -1.86 17.39
CA ARG A 389 -76.28 -2.74 18.58
C ARG A 389 -76.15 -4.29 18.54
N ALA A 390 -75.00 -4.77 19.05
CA ALA A 390 -74.83 -5.91 20.01
C ALA A 390 -75.14 -7.36 19.53
N PRO A 391 -74.85 -8.45 20.31
CA PRO A 391 -74.27 -8.54 21.67
C PRO A 391 -73.06 -9.53 21.82
N LEU A 392 -72.83 -10.03 23.04
CA LEU A 392 -71.74 -10.89 23.55
C LEU A 392 -71.95 -12.39 23.13
N ASP A 393 -71.11 -13.40 23.42
CA ASP A 393 -70.73 -13.94 24.75
C ASP A 393 -69.48 -14.88 24.76
N THR A 394 -68.93 -15.08 25.97
CA THR A 394 -67.91 -16.07 26.39
C THR A 394 -68.58 -17.19 27.24
N PRO A 395 -68.05 -18.44 27.41
CA PRO A 395 -67.02 -18.69 28.44
C PRO A 395 -66.08 -19.94 28.33
N ASN A 396 -64.98 -19.87 29.09
CA ASN A 396 -64.24 -20.89 29.86
C ASN A 396 -64.32 -22.42 29.56
N GLY A 397 -63.15 -23.08 29.58
CA GLY A 397 -62.82 -23.93 30.76
C GLY A 397 -62.11 -25.29 30.59
N LEU A 398 -61.24 -25.58 31.58
CA LEU A 398 -60.77 -26.88 32.13
C LEU A 398 -59.45 -27.54 31.65
N GLU A 399 -58.78 -28.14 32.64
CA GLU A 399 -57.53 -28.92 32.60
C GLU A 399 -57.80 -30.43 32.88
N VAL A 400 -56.74 -31.20 33.18
CA VAL A 400 -56.67 -32.47 33.95
C VAL A 400 -56.49 -33.80 33.17
N ASP A 401 -55.21 -34.22 33.12
CA ASP A 401 -54.60 -35.55 33.34
C ASP A 401 -54.77 -36.84 32.49
N ILE A 402 -53.62 -37.53 32.39
CA ILE A 402 -53.35 -39.00 32.48
C ILE A 402 -54.07 -39.97 31.50
N GLY A 403 -53.41 -40.18 30.35
CA GLY A 403 -52.78 -41.44 29.89
C GLY A 403 -53.41 -42.84 30.08
N ARG A 404 -53.52 -43.60 28.97
CA ARG A 404 -53.54 -45.08 28.82
C ARG A 404 -53.42 -45.44 27.30
N VAL A 405 -53.12 -46.66 26.80
CA VAL A 405 -52.25 -47.83 27.16
C VAL A 405 -52.51 -48.96 26.12
N SER A 406 -51.54 -49.87 25.86
CA SER A 406 -51.61 -51.21 25.16
C SER A 406 -50.74 -51.33 23.89
N LEU A 407 -50.19 -52.46 23.43
CA LEU A 407 -49.69 -53.78 23.97
C LEU A 407 -49.00 -54.50 22.75
N VAL A 408 -48.32 -55.68 22.75
CA VAL A 408 -48.04 -56.77 23.71
C VAL A 408 -46.59 -57.33 23.52
N SER A 409 -46.34 -58.63 23.37
CA SER A 409 -45.01 -59.28 23.55
C SER A 409 -44.67 -60.46 22.61
N ALA A 410 -43.35 -60.71 22.46
CA ALA A 410 -42.65 -62.02 22.52
C ALA A 410 -42.42 -62.93 21.27
N LYS A 411 -41.16 -63.47 21.19
CA LYS A 411 -40.68 -64.75 20.59
C LYS A 411 -40.66 -64.89 19.03
N ASP A 412 -39.84 -65.73 18.36
CA ASP A 412 -38.62 -66.54 18.65
C ASP A 412 -37.99 -67.08 17.31
N VAL A 413 -36.70 -67.52 17.31
CA VAL A 413 -36.10 -68.67 16.52
C VAL A 413 -36.00 -68.60 14.95
N GLU A 414 -34.79 -68.42 14.34
CA GLU A 414 -33.84 -69.41 13.73
C GLU A 414 -34.03 -69.72 12.19
N THR A 415 -33.13 -70.31 11.35
CA THR A 415 -31.67 -70.70 11.34
C THR A 415 -31.12 -70.89 9.88
N VAL A 416 -29.82 -71.30 9.73
CA VAL A 416 -29.16 -71.99 8.56
C VAL A 416 -28.58 -71.09 7.44
N SER A 417 -27.36 -71.24 6.86
CA SER A 417 -26.00 -71.81 7.17
C SER A 417 -25.10 -71.54 5.90
N ASP A 418 -23.79 -71.79 5.68
CA ASP A 418 -22.48 -72.17 6.31
C ASP A 418 -21.41 -71.67 5.27
N GLY A 419 -20.10 -71.44 5.47
CA GLY A 419 -19.15 -71.50 6.59
C GLY A 419 -17.70 -71.70 6.07
N ARG A 420 -16.73 -71.93 6.98
CA ARG A 420 -15.33 -72.42 6.75
C ARG A 420 -14.32 -71.45 6.06
N SER A 421 -13.02 -71.42 6.40
CA SER A 421 -12.25 -72.03 7.53
C SER A 421 -10.78 -71.53 7.63
N ALA A 422 -10.23 -71.44 8.88
CA ALA A 422 -8.79 -71.37 9.28
C ALA A 422 -7.95 -70.15 8.77
N GLY A 423 -6.80 -69.73 9.34
CA GLY A 423 -5.93 -70.13 10.48
C GLY A 423 -4.44 -69.83 10.16
N SER A 424 -3.46 -69.63 11.05
CA SER A 424 -3.36 -69.53 12.54
C SER A 424 -1.98 -68.92 12.94
N ASP A 425 -1.80 -68.45 14.19
CA ASP A 425 -0.53 -68.09 14.89
C ASP A 425 0.33 -66.91 14.32
N GLY A 426 1.15 -66.16 15.09
CA GLY A 426 1.30 -66.05 16.55
C GLY A 426 2.58 -65.30 17.03
N GLN A 427 2.55 -64.69 18.23
CA GLN A 427 3.70 -64.20 19.06
C GLN A 427 4.50 -62.98 18.48
N ALA A 428 5.35 -62.22 19.19
CA ALA A 428 5.85 -62.19 20.59
C ALA A 428 5.85 -60.71 21.10
N LEU A 429 5.79 -60.33 22.40
CA LEU A 429 6.76 -60.52 23.51
C LEU A 429 8.21 -60.06 23.19
N VAL A 430 9.03 -59.49 24.11
CA VAL A 430 8.84 -58.72 25.36
C VAL A 430 10.24 -58.30 25.85
N SER A 431 10.39 -57.22 26.65
CA SER A 431 11.65 -56.86 27.37
C SER A 431 12.84 -56.48 26.45
N THR A 432 13.96 -55.86 26.84
CA THR A 432 14.45 -55.11 28.03
C THR A 432 15.68 -54.27 27.55
N ARG A 433 16.39 -53.39 28.30
CA ARG A 433 16.58 -53.19 29.75
C ARG A 433 17.15 -51.77 30.04
N GLU A 434 17.07 -51.34 31.31
CA GLU A 434 18.12 -50.72 32.16
C GLU A 434 19.29 -49.91 31.53
N ASP A 435 19.76 -48.77 32.09
CA ASP A 435 19.29 -47.98 33.25
C ASP A 435 20.04 -46.62 33.39
N LEU A 436 19.72 -45.83 34.43
CA LEU A 436 20.53 -44.76 35.08
C LEU A 436 20.83 -43.47 34.24
N SER A 437 20.21 -42.31 34.55
CA SER A 437 20.57 -41.29 35.58
C SER A 437 21.79 -40.41 35.22
N GLU A 438 21.83 -39.09 35.41
CA GLU A 438 20.92 -38.11 36.03
C GLU A 438 21.26 -36.66 35.56
N ALA A 439 20.46 -35.65 35.95
CA ALA A 439 20.71 -34.19 36.05
C ALA A 439 21.94 -33.50 35.34
N SER A 440 21.84 -32.30 34.72
CA SER A 440 20.72 -31.35 34.54
C SER A 440 21.05 -30.11 33.66
N ARG A 441 20.01 -29.56 32.99
CA ARG A 441 19.76 -28.13 32.62
C ARG A 441 20.60 -27.41 31.54
N ALA A 442 19.92 -26.39 30.95
CA ALA A 442 20.40 -25.24 30.16
C ALA A 442 20.58 -25.39 28.63
N ASP A 443 19.44 -25.24 27.93
CA ASP A 443 19.16 -24.32 26.81
C ASP A 443 19.95 -24.31 25.46
N GLU A 444 19.13 -24.30 24.40
CA GLU A 444 19.32 -23.70 23.07
C GLU A 444 20.62 -23.97 22.28
N GLN A 445 20.63 -25.10 21.57
CA GLN A 445 21.60 -25.38 20.51
C GLN A 445 21.01 -25.13 19.11
N CYS A 446 21.54 -24.13 18.39
CA CYS A 446 21.31 -24.01 16.94
C CYS A 446 22.19 -24.99 16.16
N GLN A 447 21.59 -25.92 15.42
CA GLN A 447 22.10 -26.66 14.23
C GLN A 447 21.15 -27.84 13.91
N SER A 448 21.09 -28.48 12.74
CA SER A 448 21.29 -28.10 11.32
C SER A 448 21.08 -29.38 10.48
N HIS A 449 20.64 -29.25 9.21
CA HIS A 449 20.69 -30.30 8.15
C HIS A 449 19.97 -31.66 8.36
N ASN A 450 19.01 -31.98 7.48
CA ASN A 450 19.04 -33.06 6.47
C ASN A 450 17.64 -33.26 5.85
N GLN A 451 17.42 -33.09 4.53
CA GLN A 451 17.68 -33.96 3.36
C GLN A 451 16.51 -34.92 2.99
N SER A 452 16.02 -34.81 1.74
CA SER A 452 15.24 -35.82 0.95
C SER A 452 13.86 -36.23 1.49
N THR A 453 12.89 -36.80 0.74
CA THR A 453 12.73 -37.30 -0.65
C THR A 453 11.42 -36.75 -1.27
N SER A 454 11.21 -36.44 -2.55
CA SER A 454 11.49 -37.10 -3.86
C SER A 454 10.50 -38.21 -4.28
N ILE A 455 9.82 -38.04 -5.45
CA ILE A 455 9.16 -38.99 -6.40
C ILE A 455 8.21 -38.14 -7.30
N SER A 456 8.48 -37.84 -8.59
CA SER A 456 8.43 -38.65 -9.84
C SER A 456 7.04 -38.65 -10.55
N SER A 457 6.86 -38.75 -11.88
CA SER A 457 7.73 -38.55 -13.07
C SER A 457 6.98 -38.83 -14.41
N ALA A 458 7.20 -38.05 -15.49
CA ALA A 458 7.01 -38.42 -16.92
C ALA A 458 7.70 -37.34 -17.80
N ILE A 459 8.66 -37.55 -18.73
CA ILE A 459 9.04 -38.60 -19.70
C ILE A 459 8.42 -38.42 -21.10
N SER A 460 9.22 -37.88 -22.02
CA SER A 460 9.53 -38.50 -23.33
C SER A 460 10.87 -37.94 -23.87
N SER A 461 11.49 -38.61 -24.84
CA SER A 461 12.90 -38.40 -25.26
C SER A 461 13.17 -38.92 -26.68
N SER A 462 14.45 -38.87 -27.13
CA SER A 462 15.04 -39.30 -28.44
C SER A 462 15.29 -38.15 -29.45
N ASP A 463 16.39 -38.11 -30.23
CA ASP A 463 17.65 -38.90 -30.10
C ASP A 463 18.91 -38.19 -30.70
N CYS A 464 20.07 -38.85 -30.57
CA CYS A 464 21.40 -38.26 -30.79
C CYS A 464 22.04 -38.53 -32.17
N GLN A 465 22.89 -37.61 -32.63
CA GLN A 465 24.13 -37.84 -33.41
C GLN A 465 25.01 -36.57 -33.33
N GLN A 466 26.26 -36.48 -32.86
CA GLN A 466 27.44 -37.37 -32.77
C GLN A 466 28.49 -37.10 -33.88
N GLY A 467 29.65 -36.56 -33.50
CA GLY A 467 30.81 -36.31 -34.37
C GLY A 467 31.82 -35.34 -33.75
N ALA A 468 33.12 -35.68 -33.78
CA ALA A 468 34.22 -34.86 -33.25
C ALA A 468 35.46 -34.93 -34.17
N GLY A 469 36.28 -33.87 -34.24
CA GLY A 469 37.51 -33.91 -35.06
C GLY A 469 38.33 -32.62 -35.20
N TYR A 470 39.37 -32.50 -34.38
CA TYR A 470 40.77 -32.14 -34.74
C TYR A 470 41.12 -31.04 -35.79
N THR A 471 41.65 -29.92 -35.26
CA THR A 471 42.96 -29.26 -35.56
C THR A 471 43.36 -28.71 -36.95
N ASN A 472 44.21 -27.67 -36.89
CA ASN A 472 45.13 -27.14 -37.92
C ASN A 472 44.52 -26.38 -39.13
N GLU A 473 45.25 -25.54 -39.87
CA GLU A 473 46.33 -24.56 -39.57
C GLU A 473 46.49 -23.65 -40.84
N ALA A 474 47.40 -22.66 -40.81
CA ALA A 474 48.11 -22.12 -41.98
C ALA A 474 47.31 -21.50 -43.16
N SER A 475 47.02 -20.19 -43.01
CA SER A 475 47.48 -19.09 -43.90
C SER A 475 47.59 -19.28 -45.44
N ARG A 476 47.17 -18.26 -46.24
CA ARG A 476 48.02 -17.42 -47.14
C ARG A 476 47.27 -16.65 -48.26
N LEU A 477 47.63 -15.36 -48.42
CA LEU A 477 47.85 -14.60 -49.70
C LEU A 477 46.66 -14.38 -50.66
N SER A 478 46.59 -13.34 -51.54
CA SER A 478 47.30 -12.04 -51.67
C SER A 478 46.56 -11.11 -52.66
N GLY A 479 47.03 -9.86 -52.83
CA GLY A 479 46.51 -8.84 -53.77
C GLY A 479 46.08 -7.58 -53.02
N ASP A 480 46.89 -6.54 -52.79
CA ASP A 480 47.67 -5.69 -53.74
C ASP A 480 46.74 -4.94 -54.71
N LEU A 481 46.79 -3.62 -54.90
CA LEU A 481 47.91 -2.65 -54.90
C LEU A 481 47.53 -1.33 -54.18
N SER A 482 48.39 -0.63 -53.42
CA SER A 482 49.48 0.30 -53.84
C SER A 482 48.97 1.54 -54.61
N ASN A 483 49.30 2.81 -54.34
CA ASN A 483 50.48 3.45 -53.68
C ASN A 483 50.08 4.78 -52.99
N SER A 484 50.56 5.09 -51.76
CA SER A 484 51.74 5.95 -51.41
C SER A 484 51.45 7.48 -51.38
N SER A 485 52.17 8.32 -50.62
CA SER A 485 53.44 8.14 -49.88
C SER A 485 53.53 8.97 -48.57
N SER A 486 54.47 8.60 -47.68
CA SER A 486 55.32 9.45 -46.80
C SER A 486 54.70 10.60 -45.97
N ASP A 487 55.03 10.87 -44.69
CA ASP A 487 55.92 10.26 -43.66
C ASP A 487 55.78 11.13 -42.36
N ALA A 488 56.22 10.81 -41.13
CA ALA A 488 56.84 9.62 -40.50
C ALA A 488 56.66 9.70 -38.94
N SER A 489 57.38 8.85 -38.21
CA SER A 489 57.90 8.90 -36.82
C SER A 489 57.81 10.20 -35.97
N SER A 490 57.76 10.15 -34.63
CA SER A 490 57.61 9.02 -33.68
C SER A 490 57.25 9.50 -32.26
N GLU A 491 56.62 8.59 -31.49
CA GLU A 491 56.74 8.34 -30.03
C GLU A 491 56.76 9.45 -28.95
N LEU A 492 55.80 9.32 -28.03
CA LEU A 492 55.95 9.20 -26.55
C LEU A 492 56.91 10.15 -25.79
N THR A 493 56.36 10.90 -24.82
CA THR A 493 56.65 10.70 -23.36
C THR A 493 55.70 11.54 -22.47
N SER A 494 55.78 11.34 -21.15
CA SER A 494 54.92 11.92 -20.10
C SER A 494 55.63 13.02 -19.29
N GLU A 495 54.92 13.62 -18.32
CA GLU A 495 55.46 14.46 -17.21
C GLU A 495 55.97 15.88 -17.58
N ALA A 496 56.03 16.88 -16.68
CA ALA A 496 55.26 17.20 -15.46
C ALA A 496 55.56 18.65 -15.01
N LEU A 497 54.97 19.06 -13.87
CA LEU A 497 55.37 20.19 -12.99
C LEU A 497 54.98 21.65 -13.40
N ALA A 498 54.96 22.49 -12.36
CA ALA A 498 54.60 23.93 -12.30
C ALA A 498 55.62 24.61 -11.32
N PRO A 499 55.39 25.74 -10.59
CA PRO A 499 54.30 26.73 -10.56
C PRO A 499 54.71 28.24 -10.37
N ALA A 500 53.69 29.14 -10.33
CA ALA A 500 53.63 30.42 -9.57
C ALA A 500 54.53 31.62 -9.99
N PRO A 501 54.34 32.86 -9.45
CA PRO A 501 53.26 33.44 -8.61
C PRO A 501 52.60 34.75 -9.16
N VAL A 502 51.75 35.39 -8.33
CA VAL A 502 50.83 36.54 -8.53
C VAL A 502 51.31 37.77 -7.71
N PRO A 503 51.17 39.08 -8.11
CA PRO A 503 50.11 39.96 -7.52
C PRO A 503 49.66 41.31 -8.21
N ALA A 504 48.33 41.51 -8.31
CA ALA A 504 47.54 42.65 -7.72
C ALA A 504 47.65 44.13 -8.28
N PRO A 505 46.85 45.15 -7.82
CA PRO A 505 45.83 45.78 -8.72
C PRO A 505 45.50 47.33 -8.59
N ALA A 506 44.51 47.79 -9.40
CA ALA A 506 43.65 49.00 -9.27
C ALA A 506 44.25 50.42 -9.58
N PRO A 507 43.46 51.52 -9.80
CA PRO A 507 41.99 51.72 -9.70
C PRO A 507 41.28 52.48 -10.89
N ASP A 508 39.96 52.73 -10.77
CA ASP A 508 39.03 53.52 -11.64
C ASP A 508 39.12 55.08 -11.41
N PRO A 509 38.22 56.02 -11.86
CA PRO A 509 36.95 56.00 -12.65
C PRO A 509 36.87 57.15 -13.73
N PRO A 510 35.76 57.89 -14.07
CA PRO A 510 34.28 57.71 -13.97
C PRO A 510 33.42 58.09 -15.22
N SER A 511 32.15 57.63 -15.28
CA SER A 511 30.85 58.28 -15.72
C SER A 511 30.74 59.17 -17.01
N ARG A 512 29.58 59.35 -17.69
CA ARG A 512 28.17 59.27 -17.27
C ARG A 512 27.15 59.27 -18.44
N GLU A 513 26.07 58.47 -18.35
CA GLU A 513 24.76 58.60 -19.08
C GLU A 513 24.85 58.50 -20.65
N LYS A 514 23.81 58.48 -21.54
CA LYS A 514 22.31 58.49 -21.59
C LYS A 514 21.90 57.98 -23.03
N GLU A 515 20.69 57.56 -23.46
CA GLU A 515 19.41 57.27 -22.77
C GLU A 515 18.49 56.19 -23.45
N PHE A 516 17.62 56.53 -24.43
CA PHE A 516 16.42 55.74 -24.82
C PHE A 516 16.49 54.84 -26.09
N SER A 517 15.74 53.74 -26.01
CA SER A 517 15.51 52.59 -26.94
C SER A 517 14.43 52.88 -28.03
N PRO A 518 13.92 51.92 -28.88
CA PRO A 518 14.15 50.45 -28.93
C PRO A 518 14.22 49.73 -30.30
N ARG A 519 14.70 48.47 -30.32
CA ARG A 519 14.04 47.31 -30.99
C ARG A 519 14.68 45.96 -30.62
N LEU A 520 13.88 44.89 -30.79
CA LEU A 520 14.09 43.44 -30.55
C LEU A 520 15.46 42.94 -30.02
N ALA A 521 15.41 42.17 -28.93
CA ALA A 521 16.47 41.26 -28.50
C ALA A 521 15.90 39.87 -28.14
N VAL A 522 16.47 38.80 -28.72
CA VAL A 522 16.18 37.41 -28.31
C VAL A 522 17.01 37.09 -27.07
N ALA A 523 16.38 37.13 -25.89
CA ALA A 523 17.07 36.91 -24.63
C ALA A 523 17.28 35.41 -24.33
N ARG A 524 18.54 34.99 -24.16
CA ARG A 524 18.90 33.67 -23.62
C ARG A 524 18.41 33.57 -22.16
N SER A 525 17.54 32.61 -21.86
CA SER A 525 17.11 32.36 -20.48
C SER A 525 18.25 31.73 -19.67
N ARG A 526 18.66 32.37 -18.57
CA ARG A 526 19.57 31.81 -17.56
C ARG A 526 18.75 31.04 -16.53
N SER A 527 18.85 29.71 -16.54
CA SER A 527 18.16 28.84 -15.58
C SER A 527 19.13 28.10 -14.65
N HIS A 528 19.91 28.85 -13.87
CA HIS A 528 20.50 28.33 -12.63
C HIS A 528 19.77 28.98 -11.45
N ASN A 529 19.12 28.16 -10.63
CA ASN A 529 18.77 28.52 -9.27
C ASN A 529 18.81 27.26 -8.39
N ILE A 530 19.80 27.22 -7.51
CA ILE A 530 20.06 26.14 -6.55
C ILE A 530 19.00 26.20 -5.44
N TRP A 531 18.73 25.07 -4.80
CA TRP A 531 17.88 25.03 -3.61
C TRP A 531 18.50 25.87 -2.47
N ARG A 532 17.91 27.04 -2.19
CA ARG A 532 17.92 27.65 -0.85
C ARG A 532 16.49 27.65 -0.31
N ARG A 533 16.31 27.17 0.92
CA ARG A 533 15.14 27.47 1.76
C ARG A 533 15.46 28.69 2.66
N PRO A 534 14.45 29.38 3.19
CA PRO A 534 14.65 30.72 3.73
C PRO A 534 15.29 30.72 5.12
N SER A 535 16.19 31.66 5.33
CA SER A 535 16.62 32.14 6.64
C SER A 535 16.83 33.65 6.50
N ALA A 536 15.95 34.44 7.11
CA ALA A 536 15.99 35.89 6.98
C ALA A 536 17.15 36.46 7.79
N ILE A 537 17.97 37.30 7.16
CA ILE A 537 19.04 38.03 7.84
C ILE A 537 18.50 39.38 8.29
N LEU A 538 18.55 39.64 9.60
CA LEU A 538 18.71 40.99 10.14
C LEU A 538 19.89 40.96 11.10
N PHE A 539 20.94 41.72 10.76
CA PHE A 539 22.11 41.88 11.62
C PHE A 539 21.77 42.78 12.81
N SER A 540 22.08 42.31 14.02
CA SER A 540 22.43 43.19 15.13
C SER A 540 23.93 43.11 15.40
N ARG A 541 24.49 44.24 15.82
CA ARG A 541 25.93 44.50 15.91
C ARG A 541 26.55 43.81 17.12
N MET A 542 27.84 43.48 17.04
CA MET A 542 28.58 42.84 18.14
C MET A 542 28.52 43.66 19.43
N THR A 543 28.19 43.00 20.55
CA THR A 543 28.69 43.33 21.88
C THR A 543 29.26 42.06 22.50
N SER A 544 30.38 42.19 23.22
CA SER A 544 31.15 41.06 23.74
C SER A 544 30.63 40.56 25.08
N SER A 545 30.40 39.25 25.21
CA SER A 545 30.31 38.57 26.50
C SER A 545 30.73 37.08 26.37
N PRO A 546 31.60 36.55 27.24
CA PRO A 546 32.09 35.18 27.14
C PRO A 546 31.11 34.19 27.81
N ALA A 547 30.04 33.83 27.11
CA ALA A 547 29.18 32.71 27.50
C ALA A 547 29.84 31.38 27.08
N SER A 548 30.49 30.69 28.02
CA SER A 548 31.05 29.36 27.79
C SER A 548 29.94 28.32 27.63
N VAL A 549 29.50 28.07 26.39
CA VAL A 549 28.68 26.90 26.07
C VAL A 549 29.51 25.66 26.37
N SER A 550 29.09 24.91 27.39
CA SER A 550 29.75 23.67 27.81
C SER A 550 29.71 22.66 26.67
N ARG A 551 30.87 22.39 26.05
CA ARG A 551 31.02 21.23 25.18
C ARG A 551 30.74 19.97 26.02
N PRO A 552 30.06 18.95 25.46
CA PRO A 552 30.08 17.61 26.05
C PRO A 552 31.52 17.14 26.21
N ASP A 553 31.81 16.38 27.26
CA ASP A 553 33.10 15.74 27.42
C ASP A 553 33.20 14.56 26.44
N LEU A 554 33.82 14.81 25.29
CA LEU A 554 34.04 13.84 24.23
C LEU A 554 35.36 13.07 24.38
N SER A 555 36.17 13.36 25.41
CA SER A 555 37.51 12.77 25.59
C SER A 555 37.49 11.24 25.70
N GLY A 556 36.45 10.68 26.32
CA GLY A 556 36.22 9.23 26.37
C GLY A 556 35.94 8.63 24.99
N VAL A 557 35.19 9.34 24.13
CA VAL A 557 34.90 8.90 22.75
C VAL A 557 36.14 9.04 21.86
N GLU A 558 36.91 10.12 22.02
CA GLU A 558 38.21 10.32 21.36
C GLU A 558 39.18 9.17 21.71
N THR A 559 39.27 8.82 22.99
CA THR A 559 40.10 7.71 23.49
C THR A 559 39.64 6.35 22.94
N GLN A 560 38.33 6.07 22.97
CA GLN A 560 37.73 4.85 22.41
C GLN A 560 38.03 4.73 20.91
N VAL A 561 37.79 5.80 20.14
CA VAL A 561 38.05 5.85 18.70
C VAL A 561 39.53 5.66 18.38
N GLN A 562 40.43 6.24 19.18
CA GLN A 562 41.87 6.10 18.95
C GLN A 562 42.35 4.66 19.16
N LYS A 563 41.87 3.97 20.20
CA LYS A 563 42.10 2.52 20.38
C LYS A 563 41.54 1.70 19.20
N LEU A 564 40.33 2.02 18.73
CA LEU A 564 39.74 1.34 17.57
C LEU A 564 40.59 1.54 16.29
N ILE A 565 41.28 2.66 16.13
CA ILE A 565 42.22 2.87 15.01
C ILE A 565 43.48 2.00 15.15
N GLU A 566 43.97 1.77 16.37
CA GLU A 566 45.06 0.81 16.63
C GLU A 566 44.60 -0.63 16.29
N ASP A 567 43.37 -1.01 16.66
CA ASP A 567 42.78 -2.30 16.30
C ASP A 567 42.59 -2.44 14.75
N LEU A 568 42.20 -1.37 14.04
CA LEU A 568 42.16 -1.31 12.56
C LEU A 568 43.55 -1.43 11.90
N GLN A 569 44.62 -1.01 12.58
CA GLN A 569 46.01 -1.14 12.09
C GLN A 569 46.63 -2.50 12.41
N SER A 570 46.00 -3.31 13.28
CA SER A 570 46.50 -4.63 13.65
C SER A 570 46.54 -5.58 12.45
N GLY A 571 47.43 -6.58 12.50
CA GLY A 571 47.50 -7.65 11.49
C GLY A 571 46.41 -8.73 11.61
N SER A 572 45.42 -8.54 12.49
CA SER A 572 44.36 -9.53 12.74
C SER A 572 43.07 -9.13 12.02
N GLY A 573 42.61 -9.97 11.09
CA GLY A 573 41.37 -9.73 10.35
C GLY A 573 40.14 -9.64 11.25
N ASP A 574 40.10 -10.39 12.37
CA ASP A 574 39.01 -10.32 13.34
C ASP A 574 38.98 -8.96 14.06
N LEU A 575 40.13 -8.45 14.53
CA LEU A 575 40.22 -7.14 15.18
C LEU A 575 39.85 -6.01 14.19
N GLN A 576 40.32 -6.08 12.94
CA GLN A 576 39.95 -5.13 11.90
C GLN A 576 38.43 -5.14 11.62
N ARG A 577 37.83 -6.33 11.50
CA ARG A 577 36.38 -6.50 11.26
C ARG A 577 35.56 -5.90 12.39
N ASP A 578 35.94 -6.18 13.62
CA ASP A 578 35.17 -5.86 14.81
C ASP A 578 35.35 -4.37 15.18
N ALA A 579 36.55 -3.80 15.03
CA ALA A 579 36.77 -2.37 15.16
C ALA A 579 36.05 -1.57 14.06
N ALA A 580 35.98 -2.07 12.82
CA ALA A 580 35.16 -1.47 11.77
C ALA A 580 33.65 -1.57 12.09
N ALA A 581 33.21 -2.65 12.76
CA ALA A 581 31.83 -2.80 13.23
C ALA A 581 31.48 -1.78 14.33
N GLU A 582 32.40 -1.54 15.28
CA GLU A 582 32.20 -0.59 16.38
C GLU A 582 32.22 0.86 15.88
N LEU A 583 33.15 1.23 15.01
CA LEU A 583 33.17 2.56 14.36
C LEU A 583 31.90 2.80 13.53
N ARG A 584 31.39 1.77 12.84
CA ARG A 584 30.09 1.83 12.15
C ARG A 584 28.93 2.15 13.10
N LEU A 585 28.93 1.56 14.31
CA LEU A 585 27.91 1.78 15.33
C LEU A 585 28.05 3.17 15.99
N LEU A 586 29.25 3.56 16.41
CA LEU A 586 29.53 4.88 16.98
C LEU A 586 29.14 6.01 16.03
N ALA A 587 29.39 5.85 14.72
CA ALA A 587 28.99 6.79 13.68
C ALA A 587 27.48 6.76 13.34
N LYS A 588 26.71 5.76 13.79
CA LYS A 588 25.33 5.53 13.32
C LYS A 588 24.35 6.63 13.75
N HIS A 589 24.41 7.07 15.01
CA HIS A 589 23.37 7.91 15.62
C HIS A 589 23.84 9.28 16.16
N SER A 590 25.11 9.44 16.55
CA SER A 590 25.63 10.72 17.03
C SER A 590 26.23 11.57 15.88
N MET A 591 26.09 12.90 15.93
CA MET A 591 26.75 13.80 14.98
C MET A 591 28.18 14.14 15.43
N ASP A 592 28.37 14.35 16.72
CA ASP A 592 29.68 14.62 17.32
C ASP A 592 30.63 13.42 17.17
N ASN A 593 30.13 12.19 17.31
CA ASN A 593 30.94 10.99 17.07
C ASN A 593 31.44 10.94 15.62
N ARG A 594 30.64 11.37 14.63
CA ARG A 594 31.10 11.42 13.22
C ARG A 594 32.23 12.45 13.03
N ILE A 595 32.23 13.53 13.82
CA ILE A 595 33.28 14.55 13.80
C ILE A 595 34.54 14.00 14.49
N VAL A 596 34.40 13.39 15.67
CA VAL A 596 35.50 12.74 16.41
C VAL A 596 36.18 11.66 15.56
N ILE A 597 35.42 10.71 15.00
CA ILE A 597 35.95 9.62 14.16
C ILE A 597 36.71 10.15 12.93
N ALA A 598 36.27 11.26 12.35
CA ALA A 598 36.98 11.92 11.26
C ALA A 598 38.27 12.61 11.74
N ASN A 599 38.22 13.35 12.84
CA ASN A 599 39.34 14.09 13.41
C ASN A 599 40.46 13.17 13.92
N CYS A 600 40.13 12.02 14.50
CA CYS A 600 41.09 11.00 14.93
C CYS A 600 41.78 10.27 13.75
N GLY A 601 41.35 10.47 12.50
CA GLY A 601 41.99 9.91 11.31
C GLY A 601 41.49 8.51 10.89
N ALA A 602 40.37 8.02 11.42
CA ALA A 602 39.84 6.70 11.06
C ALA A 602 39.50 6.54 9.57
N ILE A 603 39.16 7.65 8.88
CA ILE A 603 38.73 7.65 7.48
C ILE A 603 39.74 6.94 6.55
N GLY A 604 41.05 7.20 6.69
CA GLY A 604 42.06 6.57 5.82
C GLY A 604 42.12 5.05 5.99
N HIS A 605 42.01 4.58 7.24
CA HIS A 605 42.01 3.17 7.60
C HIS A 605 40.74 2.46 7.09
N LEU A 606 39.58 3.07 7.28
CA LEU A 606 38.31 2.57 6.72
C LEU A 606 38.33 2.52 5.18
N VAL A 607 38.98 3.48 4.51
CA VAL A 607 39.16 3.47 3.05
C VAL A 607 40.09 2.35 2.59
N HIS A 608 41.14 2.03 3.36
CA HIS A 608 42.02 0.89 3.06
C HIS A 608 41.25 -0.45 3.12
N LEU A 609 40.42 -0.65 4.15
CA LEU A 609 39.64 -1.87 4.35
C LEU A 609 38.53 -2.11 3.31
N LEU A 610 38.23 -1.14 2.44
CA LEU A 610 37.37 -1.36 1.27
C LEU A 610 37.94 -2.39 0.27
N HIS A 611 39.25 -2.65 0.33
CA HIS A 611 39.92 -3.72 -0.43
C HIS A 611 40.12 -5.03 0.37
N SER A 612 39.54 -5.15 1.57
CA SER A 612 39.62 -6.41 2.33
C SER A 612 38.97 -7.57 1.58
N ALA A 613 39.61 -8.74 1.64
CA ALA A 613 39.06 -9.98 1.11
C ALA A 613 37.94 -10.55 2.01
N ASP A 614 37.87 -10.14 3.29
CA ASP A 614 36.69 -10.40 4.10
C ASP A 614 35.56 -9.44 3.73
N LEU A 615 34.50 -10.00 3.14
CA LEU A 615 33.29 -9.28 2.77
C LEU A 615 32.62 -8.60 3.97
N LYS A 616 32.77 -9.11 5.20
CA LYS A 616 32.14 -8.50 6.39
C LYS A 616 32.91 -7.27 6.89
N THR A 617 34.24 -7.32 6.87
CA THR A 617 35.12 -6.16 7.07
C THR A 617 34.85 -5.09 6.01
N GLN A 618 34.77 -5.48 4.73
CA GLN A 618 34.47 -4.56 3.63
C GLN A 618 33.09 -3.89 3.79
N GLU A 619 32.05 -4.67 4.15
CA GLU A 619 30.71 -4.19 4.46
C GLU A 619 30.70 -3.23 5.66
N ASN A 620 31.36 -3.59 6.76
CA ASN A 620 31.49 -2.74 7.94
C ASN A 620 32.15 -1.40 7.59
N ALA A 621 33.27 -1.43 6.85
CA ALA A 621 34.03 -0.27 6.44
C ALA A 621 33.25 0.68 5.53
N VAL A 622 32.58 0.17 4.49
CA VAL A 622 31.76 1.01 3.60
C VAL A 622 30.54 1.61 4.32
N THR A 623 29.96 0.87 5.28
CA THR A 623 28.82 1.37 6.07
C THR A 623 29.25 2.41 7.10
N ALA A 624 30.46 2.28 7.67
CA ALA A 624 31.06 3.32 8.51
C ALA A 624 31.30 4.60 7.68
N LEU A 625 31.88 4.50 6.48
CA LEU A 625 32.08 5.65 5.58
C LEU A 625 30.75 6.28 5.13
N LEU A 626 29.71 5.49 4.86
CA LEU A 626 28.36 5.98 4.60
C LEU A 626 27.85 6.83 5.76
N ASN A 627 27.93 6.29 7.00
CA ASN A 627 27.52 6.99 8.21
C ASN A 627 28.33 8.28 8.44
N LEU A 628 29.64 8.26 8.23
CA LEU A 628 30.50 9.45 8.33
C LEU A 628 30.15 10.50 7.27
N SER A 629 29.81 10.08 6.05
CA SER A 629 29.47 10.98 4.93
C SER A 629 28.21 11.82 5.14
N ILE A 630 27.36 11.47 6.13
CA ILE A 630 26.16 12.27 6.44
C ILE A 630 26.56 13.70 6.87
N ASN A 631 27.71 13.87 7.53
CA ASN A 631 28.30 15.17 7.83
C ASN A 631 28.99 15.79 6.58
N ASP A 632 28.69 17.04 6.25
CA ASP A 632 29.22 17.71 5.04
C ASP A 632 30.73 17.93 5.07
N ASN A 633 31.33 18.24 6.22
CA ASN A 633 32.78 18.40 6.35
C ASN A 633 33.48 17.05 6.07
N ASN A 634 32.89 15.96 6.57
CA ASN A 634 33.42 14.61 6.35
C ASN A 634 33.35 14.17 4.88
N LYS A 635 32.37 14.64 4.09
CA LYS A 635 32.32 14.34 2.64
C LYS A 635 33.60 14.78 1.92
N ILE A 636 34.15 15.93 2.29
CA ILE A 636 35.41 16.44 1.75
C ILE A 636 36.58 15.56 2.21
N SER A 637 36.67 15.26 3.51
CA SER A 637 37.72 14.40 4.08
C SER A 637 37.75 13.00 3.46
N ILE A 638 36.59 12.37 3.25
CA ILE A 638 36.45 11.05 2.62
C ILE A 638 36.92 11.09 1.15
N ALA A 639 36.54 12.13 0.39
CA ALA A 639 36.96 12.28 -1.01
C ALA A 639 38.47 12.58 -1.15
N ASN A 640 39.03 13.35 -0.21
CA ASN A 640 40.46 13.67 -0.14
C ASN A 640 41.31 12.46 0.29
N ALA A 641 40.77 11.58 1.14
CA ALA A 641 41.35 10.28 1.48
C ALA A 641 41.33 9.25 0.33
N GLY A 642 40.94 9.66 -0.89
CA GLY A 642 41.00 8.81 -2.08
C GLY A 642 39.84 7.83 -2.24
N ALA A 643 38.80 7.88 -1.40
CA ALA A 643 37.77 6.85 -1.28
C ALA A 643 36.99 6.48 -2.56
N ILE A 644 36.99 7.32 -3.60
CA ILE A 644 36.14 7.14 -4.79
C ILE A 644 36.45 5.83 -5.53
N ASP A 645 37.71 5.54 -5.83
CA ASP A 645 38.08 4.35 -6.58
C ASP A 645 37.95 3.05 -5.76
N PRO A 646 38.31 3.02 -4.45
CA PRO A 646 37.94 1.95 -3.52
C PRO A 646 36.42 1.72 -3.39
N LEU A 647 35.59 2.77 -3.35
CA LEU A 647 34.12 2.61 -3.35
C LEU A 647 33.64 1.96 -4.66
N ILE A 648 34.21 2.34 -5.81
CA ILE A 648 33.94 1.73 -7.11
C ILE A 648 34.43 0.27 -7.17
N HIS A 649 35.47 -0.10 -6.42
CA HIS A 649 35.83 -1.51 -6.22
C HIS A 649 34.72 -2.26 -5.48
N VAL A 650 34.30 -1.81 -4.29
CA VAL A 650 33.21 -2.44 -3.51
C VAL A 650 31.91 -2.56 -4.30
N LEU A 651 31.58 -1.54 -5.10
CA LEU A 651 30.40 -1.54 -5.97
C LEU A 651 30.43 -2.66 -7.03
N LYS A 652 31.61 -3.18 -7.38
CA LYS A 652 31.79 -4.34 -8.28
C LYS A 652 31.91 -5.66 -7.50
N THR A 653 32.75 -5.71 -6.47
CA THR A 653 33.18 -6.96 -5.82
C THR A 653 32.35 -7.36 -4.59
N GLY A 654 31.78 -6.40 -3.87
CA GLY A 654 31.18 -6.66 -2.54
C GLY A 654 29.88 -7.46 -2.54
N ASN A 655 29.42 -7.80 -1.33
CA ASN A 655 28.11 -8.39 -1.10
C ASN A 655 26.97 -7.36 -1.42
N ALA A 656 25.71 -7.80 -1.36
CA ALA A 656 24.57 -6.94 -1.72
C ALA A 656 24.50 -5.64 -0.89
N GLU A 657 24.61 -5.74 0.44
CA GLU A 657 24.59 -4.57 1.34
C GLU A 657 25.82 -3.67 1.13
N ALA A 658 27.01 -4.22 0.92
CA ALA A 658 28.21 -3.44 0.65
C ALA A 658 28.10 -2.66 -0.67
N LYS A 659 27.45 -3.23 -1.70
CA LYS A 659 27.16 -2.55 -2.97
C LYS A 659 26.13 -1.44 -2.82
N GLU A 660 25.06 -1.69 -2.07
CA GLU A 660 24.06 -0.69 -1.68
C GLU A 660 24.71 0.49 -0.94
N ASN A 661 25.47 0.19 0.11
CA ASN A 661 26.14 1.19 0.94
C ASN A 661 27.23 1.96 0.17
N SER A 662 27.90 1.32 -0.80
CA SER A 662 28.82 2.01 -1.72
C SER A 662 28.08 2.98 -2.66
N ALA A 663 26.99 2.54 -3.30
CA ALA A 663 26.19 3.41 -4.16
C ALA A 663 25.60 4.61 -3.39
N ALA A 664 25.11 4.39 -2.17
CA ALA A 664 24.64 5.45 -1.27
C ALA A 664 25.77 6.41 -0.84
N THR A 665 26.99 5.90 -0.62
CA THR A 665 28.17 6.74 -0.28
C THR A 665 28.59 7.58 -1.48
N LEU A 666 28.67 6.99 -2.68
CA LEU A 666 28.97 7.71 -3.92
C LEU A 666 27.92 8.79 -4.22
N PHE A 667 26.63 8.52 -3.98
CA PHE A 667 25.58 9.54 -3.99
C PHE A 667 25.88 10.68 -3.01
N SER A 668 26.11 10.36 -1.72
CA SER A 668 26.41 11.33 -0.67
C SER A 668 27.59 12.24 -1.01
N LEU A 669 28.70 11.67 -1.49
CA LEU A 669 29.89 12.41 -1.92
C LEU A 669 29.63 13.28 -3.16
N SER A 670 28.80 12.82 -4.11
CA SER A 670 28.50 13.53 -5.35
C SER A 670 27.65 14.81 -5.18
N VAL A 671 27.16 15.10 -3.98
CA VAL A 671 26.49 16.38 -3.67
C VAL A 671 27.44 17.57 -3.92
N ILE A 672 28.75 17.37 -3.69
CA ILE A 672 29.83 18.31 -3.99
C ILE A 672 30.14 18.26 -5.50
N GLU A 673 30.25 19.43 -6.15
CA GLU A 673 30.44 19.56 -7.61
C GLU A 673 31.73 18.86 -8.09
N GLU A 674 32.85 19.07 -7.41
CA GLU A 674 34.16 18.51 -7.75
C GLU A 674 34.13 16.97 -7.69
N ASN A 675 33.49 16.41 -6.67
CA ASN A 675 33.29 14.97 -6.51
C ASN A 675 32.39 14.41 -7.61
N LYS A 676 31.32 15.12 -7.99
CA LYS A 676 30.38 14.73 -9.07
C LYS A 676 31.09 14.59 -10.42
N VAL A 677 32.07 15.44 -10.69
CA VAL A 677 32.95 15.35 -11.87
C VAL A 677 33.94 14.20 -11.74
N LYS A 678 34.58 14.02 -10.57
CA LYS A 678 35.56 12.94 -10.33
C LYS A 678 34.93 11.55 -10.41
N ILE A 679 33.84 11.30 -9.69
CA ILE A 679 33.09 10.02 -9.67
C ILE A 679 32.62 9.63 -11.09
N GLY A 680 32.12 10.60 -11.87
CA GLY A 680 31.70 10.38 -13.25
C GLY A 680 32.85 10.04 -14.22
N ARG A 681 34.08 10.46 -13.90
CA ARG A 681 35.30 10.16 -14.67
C ARG A 681 35.99 8.87 -14.22
N SER A 682 35.95 8.51 -12.94
CA SER A 682 36.48 7.24 -12.38
C SER A 682 35.74 5.97 -12.82
N GLY A 683 34.75 6.06 -13.72
CA GLY A 683 34.05 4.89 -14.26
C GLY A 683 32.98 4.28 -13.35
N ALA A 684 32.54 4.98 -12.29
CA ALA A 684 31.48 4.54 -11.38
C ALA A 684 30.14 4.23 -12.08
N ILE A 685 29.88 4.90 -13.20
CA ILE A 685 28.57 4.92 -13.87
C ILE A 685 28.14 3.53 -14.35
N ARG A 686 29.06 2.70 -14.87
CA ARG A 686 28.69 1.36 -15.38
C ARG A 686 28.31 0.40 -14.23
N PRO A 687 29.10 0.23 -13.16
CA PRO A 687 28.68 -0.52 -11.98
C PRO A 687 27.38 0.00 -11.33
N LEU A 688 27.13 1.31 -11.35
CA LEU A 688 25.84 1.86 -10.91
C LEU A 688 24.67 1.41 -11.79
N VAL A 689 24.85 1.30 -13.10
CA VAL A 689 23.80 0.76 -14.01
C VAL A 689 23.65 -0.76 -13.86
N GLU A 690 24.74 -1.48 -13.63
CA GLU A 690 24.69 -2.93 -13.34
C GLU A 690 23.94 -3.20 -12.02
N LEU A 691 24.10 -2.35 -10.99
CA LEU A 691 23.28 -2.38 -9.76
C LEU A 691 21.83 -1.92 -10.00
N LEU A 692 21.59 -0.99 -10.92
CA LEU A 692 20.24 -0.54 -11.31
C LEU A 692 19.43 -1.66 -11.99
N GLY A 693 20.07 -2.48 -12.82
CA GLY A 693 19.45 -3.64 -13.46
C GLY A 693 19.30 -4.84 -12.52
N ASN A 694 20.37 -5.20 -11.80
CA ASN A 694 20.49 -6.50 -11.13
C ASN A 694 20.45 -6.45 -9.59
N GLY A 695 20.37 -5.25 -9.00
CA GLY A 695 20.37 -5.07 -7.55
C GLY A 695 19.04 -5.40 -6.86
N THR A 696 19.08 -5.44 -5.53
CA THR A 696 17.89 -5.48 -4.66
C THR A 696 17.02 -4.23 -4.86
N PRO A 697 15.76 -4.20 -4.37
CA PRO A 697 14.96 -2.97 -4.36
C PRO A 697 15.63 -1.77 -3.66
N ARG A 698 16.55 -2.03 -2.72
CA ARG A 698 17.40 -0.98 -2.12
C ARG A 698 18.54 -0.58 -3.06
N GLY A 699 19.27 -1.55 -3.62
CA GLY A 699 20.37 -1.31 -4.56
C GLY A 699 19.93 -0.50 -5.79
N LYS A 700 18.78 -0.83 -6.38
CA LYS A 700 18.21 -0.10 -7.52
C LYS A 700 17.84 1.34 -7.15
N LYS A 701 17.25 1.56 -5.96
CA LYS A 701 16.91 2.89 -5.43
C LYS A 701 18.16 3.76 -5.21
N ASP A 702 19.19 3.20 -4.58
CA ASP A 702 20.41 3.94 -4.25
C ASP A 702 21.24 4.21 -5.52
N ALA A 703 21.31 3.25 -6.45
CA ALA A 703 21.86 3.43 -7.79
C ALA A 703 21.14 4.52 -8.59
N ALA A 704 19.79 4.49 -8.66
CA ALA A 704 19.00 5.51 -9.35
C ALA A 704 19.22 6.92 -8.75
N THR A 705 19.39 7.00 -7.43
CA THR A 705 19.62 8.26 -6.71
C THR A 705 21.04 8.81 -6.98
N ALA A 706 22.06 7.95 -7.02
CA ALA A 706 23.40 8.31 -7.44
C ALA A 706 23.43 8.79 -8.91
N LEU A 707 22.82 8.02 -9.83
CA LEU A 707 22.74 8.35 -11.25
C LEU A 707 21.96 9.66 -11.49
N PHE A 708 20.89 9.92 -10.74
CA PHE A 708 20.18 11.21 -10.78
C PHE A 708 21.13 12.37 -10.47
N ASN A 709 21.85 12.32 -9.35
CA ASN A 709 22.69 13.45 -8.95
C ASN A 709 23.94 13.61 -9.85
N LEU A 710 24.52 12.49 -10.33
CA LEU A 710 25.59 12.50 -11.32
C LEU A 710 25.13 13.08 -12.68
N SER A 711 23.89 12.79 -13.11
CA SER A 711 23.31 13.26 -14.38
C SER A 711 23.03 14.77 -14.44
N ILE A 712 23.17 15.50 -13.32
CA ILE A 712 23.09 16.96 -13.31
C ILE A 712 24.27 17.55 -14.11
N PHE A 713 25.45 16.96 -13.98
CA PHE A 713 26.64 17.36 -14.76
C PHE A 713 26.53 16.88 -16.21
N HIS A 714 26.83 17.75 -17.17
CA HIS A 714 26.47 17.52 -18.58
C HIS A 714 27.21 16.32 -19.18
N GLU A 715 28.52 16.23 -19.00
CA GLU A 715 29.37 15.18 -19.57
C GLU A 715 29.15 13.79 -18.92
N ASN A 716 28.46 13.73 -17.77
CA ASN A 716 28.03 12.47 -17.17
C ASN A 716 26.81 11.89 -17.90
N LYS A 717 25.96 12.73 -18.52
CA LYS A 717 24.73 12.27 -19.22
C LYS A 717 25.05 11.31 -20.37
N VAL A 718 26.05 11.64 -21.18
CA VAL A 718 26.51 10.79 -22.30
C VAL A 718 27.01 9.45 -21.78
N ARG A 719 27.80 9.45 -20.71
CA ARG A 719 28.30 8.23 -20.06
C ARG A 719 27.17 7.36 -19.49
N ILE A 720 26.14 7.96 -18.90
CA ILE A 720 24.95 7.26 -18.38
C ILE A 720 24.17 6.59 -19.52
N VAL A 721 23.99 7.28 -20.65
CA VAL A 721 23.34 6.69 -21.85
C VAL A 721 24.20 5.55 -22.42
N GLN A 722 25.50 5.76 -22.61
CA GLN A 722 26.44 4.75 -23.13
C GLN A 722 26.59 3.52 -22.23
N ALA A 723 26.35 3.65 -20.93
CA ALA A 723 26.31 2.53 -19.99
C ALA A 723 25.03 1.67 -20.07
N GLY A 724 24.06 2.03 -20.94
CA GLY A 724 22.80 1.29 -21.11
C GLY A 724 21.70 1.65 -20.10
N ALA A 725 21.88 2.71 -19.30
CA ALA A 725 20.97 3.04 -18.20
C ALA A 725 19.50 3.21 -18.61
N VAL A 726 19.25 3.64 -19.84
CA VAL A 726 17.91 4.07 -20.30
C VAL A 726 16.90 2.93 -20.23
N LYS A 727 17.28 1.72 -20.64
CA LYS A 727 16.40 0.54 -20.57
C LYS A 727 15.95 0.26 -19.13
N CYS A 728 16.91 0.10 -18.21
CA CYS A 728 16.62 -0.13 -16.80
C CYS A 728 15.85 1.02 -16.13
N LEU A 729 16.02 2.25 -16.61
CA LEU A 729 15.24 3.41 -16.15
C LEU A 729 13.80 3.40 -16.69
N VAL A 730 13.53 2.87 -17.89
CA VAL A 730 12.16 2.68 -18.39
C VAL A 730 11.47 1.53 -17.63
N GLU A 731 12.16 0.41 -17.42
CA GLU A 731 11.68 -0.71 -16.60
C GLU A 731 11.34 -0.26 -15.16
N LEU A 732 12.12 0.64 -14.57
CA LEU A 732 11.88 1.21 -13.23
C LEU A 732 10.83 2.34 -13.18
N MET A 733 10.16 2.66 -14.29
CA MET A 733 8.97 3.52 -14.28
C MET A 733 7.65 2.78 -14.09
N ASP A 734 7.65 1.43 -14.10
CA ASP A 734 6.50 0.63 -13.68
C ASP A 734 6.03 1.06 -12.26
N PRO A 735 4.74 1.39 -12.07
CA PRO A 735 4.18 1.69 -10.75
C PRO A 735 4.48 0.63 -9.68
N ALA A 736 4.49 -0.66 -10.04
CA ALA A 736 4.81 -1.77 -9.14
C ALA A 736 6.27 -1.75 -8.64
N ALA A 737 7.19 -1.12 -9.38
CA ALA A 737 8.57 -0.96 -8.95
C ALA A 737 8.77 0.16 -7.90
N GLY A 738 7.79 1.05 -7.68
CA GLY A 738 7.86 2.14 -6.70
C GLY A 738 8.95 3.20 -6.95
N MET A 739 9.58 3.20 -8.13
CA MET A 739 10.76 4.03 -8.45
C MET A 739 10.54 5.08 -9.54
N ALA A 740 9.38 5.12 -10.19
CA ALA A 740 9.09 6.00 -11.33
C ALA A 740 9.56 7.45 -11.13
N ASP A 741 9.24 8.07 -9.99
CA ASP A 741 9.63 9.46 -9.65
C ASP A 741 11.14 9.74 -9.67
N LYS A 742 11.97 8.71 -9.41
CA LYS A 742 13.44 8.80 -9.46
C LYS A 742 13.92 8.50 -10.87
N ALA A 743 13.41 7.43 -11.49
CA ALA A 743 13.78 7.02 -12.84
C ALA A 743 13.48 8.13 -13.87
N VAL A 744 12.28 8.69 -13.85
CA VAL A 744 11.86 9.79 -14.72
C VAL A 744 12.67 11.07 -14.50
N ALA A 745 13.24 11.28 -13.31
CA ALA A 745 14.14 12.41 -13.04
C ALA A 745 15.50 12.24 -13.74
N VAL A 746 16.03 11.01 -13.82
CA VAL A 746 17.22 10.71 -14.63
C VAL A 746 16.91 10.86 -16.11
N LEU A 747 15.79 10.31 -16.58
CA LEU A 747 15.36 10.41 -17.98
C LEU A 747 15.15 11.86 -18.43
N SER A 748 14.52 12.68 -17.59
CA SER A 748 14.40 14.13 -17.80
C SER A 748 15.77 14.80 -17.96
N ASN A 749 16.73 14.53 -17.06
CA ASN A 749 18.08 15.08 -17.15
C ASN A 749 18.82 14.68 -18.44
N ILE A 750 18.78 13.40 -18.84
CA ILE A 750 19.47 12.93 -20.07
C ILE A 750 18.72 13.30 -21.35
N SER A 751 17.41 13.55 -21.33
CA SER A 751 16.65 14.05 -22.50
C SER A 751 17.15 15.41 -23.01
N THR A 752 17.96 16.13 -22.21
CA THR A 752 18.61 17.37 -22.66
C THR A 752 19.72 17.15 -23.71
N ILE A 753 20.29 15.94 -23.82
CA ILE A 753 21.31 15.60 -24.84
C ILE A 753 20.72 14.75 -26.00
N PRO A 754 21.25 14.84 -27.24
CA PRO A 754 20.72 14.11 -28.39
C PRO A 754 20.71 12.58 -28.21
N GLU A 755 21.77 12.03 -27.63
CA GLU A 755 21.94 10.59 -27.39
C GLU A 755 20.87 10.08 -26.43
N GLY A 756 20.61 10.84 -25.36
CA GLY A 756 19.56 10.53 -24.39
C GLY A 756 18.15 10.61 -24.97
N ARG A 757 17.87 11.58 -25.85
CA ARG A 757 16.58 11.62 -26.58
C ARG A 757 16.39 10.41 -27.47
N ASN A 758 17.41 10.05 -28.24
CA ASN A 758 17.34 8.92 -29.17
C ASN A 758 17.15 7.61 -28.41
N ALA A 759 17.94 7.36 -27.36
CA ALA A 759 17.82 6.18 -26.52
C ALA A 759 16.43 6.08 -25.84
N ILE A 760 15.90 7.17 -25.25
CA ILE A 760 14.57 7.14 -24.61
C ILE A 760 13.46 6.77 -25.60
N GLY A 761 13.53 7.28 -26.84
CA GLY A 761 12.56 6.95 -27.88
C GLY A 761 12.79 5.59 -28.56
N GLN A 762 13.94 4.94 -28.34
CA GLN A 762 14.25 3.59 -28.82
C GLN A 762 13.87 2.52 -27.78
N GLU A 763 14.22 2.73 -26.51
CA GLU A 763 13.93 1.83 -25.37
C GLU A 763 12.47 1.94 -24.87
N GLY A 764 11.51 2.26 -25.75
CA GLY A 764 10.08 2.27 -25.41
C GLY A 764 9.64 3.31 -24.37
N GLY A 765 10.46 4.31 -24.03
CA GLY A 765 10.18 5.23 -22.92
C GLY A 765 9.03 6.22 -23.15
N ILE A 766 8.55 6.40 -24.38
CA ILE A 766 7.51 7.41 -24.69
C ILE A 766 6.13 7.06 -24.08
N PRO A 767 5.54 5.87 -24.31
CA PRO A 767 4.30 5.45 -23.64
C PRO A 767 4.35 5.62 -22.12
N VAL A 768 5.42 5.12 -21.47
CA VAL A 768 5.56 5.16 -20.02
C VAL A 768 5.75 6.61 -19.51
N LEU A 769 6.39 7.50 -20.28
CA LEU A 769 6.43 8.92 -19.97
C LEU A 769 5.03 9.57 -20.07
N VAL A 770 4.18 9.15 -21.01
CA VAL A 770 2.79 9.63 -21.09
C VAL A 770 1.97 9.14 -19.90
N GLU A 771 2.11 7.86 -19.54
CA GLU A 771 1.51 7.31 -18.31
C GLU A 771 1.96 8.09 -17.08
N VAL A 772 3.25 8.44 -16.92
CA VAL A 772 3.73 9.24 -15.79
C VAL A 772 3.22 10.69 -15.82
N VAL A 773 2.82 11.27 -16.97
CA VAL A 773 2.09 12.56 -17.01
C VAL A 773 0.65 12.40 -16.48
N GLU A 774 0.01 11.26 -16.73
CA GLU A 774 -1.35 10.99 -16.24
C GLU A 774 -1.39 10.54 -14.78
N LEU A 775 -0.56 9.55 -14.41
CA LEU A 775 -0.61 8.81 -13.15
C LEU A 775 0.61 9.06 -12.23
N GLY A 776 1.58 9.88 -12.62
CA GLY A 776 2.76 10.17 -11.79
C GLY A 776 2.49 11.11 -10.59
N SER A 777 3.46 11.22 -9.68
CA SER A 777 3.40 12.24 -8.63
C SER A 777 3.45 13.66 -9.22
N SER A 778 3.15 14.71 -8.44
CA SER A 778 3.35 16.10 -8.85
C SER A 778 4.77 16.40 -9.37
N ARG A 779 5.79 15.66 -8.91
CA ARG A 779 7.18 15.74 -9.39
C ARG A 779 7.44 14.81 -10.58
N GLY A 780 6.87 13.60 -10.59
CA GLY A 780 6.89 12.69 -11.72
C GLY A 780 6.33 13.36 -12.99
N LYS A 781 5.15 13.97 -12.88
CA LYS A 781 4.47 14.74 -13.94
C LYS A 781 5.30 15.92 -14.46
N GLU A 782 5.96 16.67 -13.57
CA GLU A 782 6.86 17.78 -13.94
C GLU A 782 8.04 17.28 -14.79
N ASN A 783 8.68 16.19 -14.37
CA ASN A 783 9.80 15.57 -15.07
C ASN A 783 9.37 14.91 -16.39
N ALA A 784 8.24 14.20 -16.41
CA ALA A 784 7.75 13.52 -17.61
C ALA A 784 7.34 14.53 -18.70
N ALA A 785 6.62 15.60 -18.33
CA ALA A 785 6.30 16.68 -19.25
C ALA A 785 7.55 17.41 -19.77
N ALA A 786 8.59 17.55 -18.94
CA ALA A 786 9.88 18.09 -19.38
C ALA A 786 10.61 17.18 -20.38
N ALA A 787 10.66 15.86 -20.11
CA ALA A 787 11.26 14.87 -21.01
C ALA A 787 10.52 14.79 -22.36
N LEU A 788 9.18 14.69 -22.32
CA LEU A 788 8.33 14.69 -23.52
C LEU A 788 8.47 15.98 -24.33
N LEU A 789 8.62 17.13 -23.67
CA LEU A 789 8.89 18.40 -24.35
C LEU A 789 10.22 18.34 -25.12
N GLN A 790 11.29 17.81 -24.53
CA GLN A 790 12.57 17.64 -25.24
C GLN A 790 12.46 16.66 -26.41
N LEU A 791 11.78 15.53 -26.22
CA LEU A 791 11.60 14.50 -27.25
C LEU A 791 10.78 15.03 -28.45
N CYS A 792 9.61 15.59 -28.20
CA CYS A 792 8.68 16.02 -29.26
C CYS A 792 9.20 17.22 -30.06
N THR A 793 9.90 18.16 -29.41
CA THR A 793 10.46 19.36 -30.09
C THR A 793 11.69 19.07 -30.93
N ASN A 794 12.40 17.96 -30.66
CA ASN A 794 13.61 17.58 -31.40
C ASN A 794 13.37 16.47 -32.43
N ASN A 795 12.29 15.68 -32.32
CA ASN A 795 12.02 14.57 -33.24
C ASN A 795 10.52 14.40 -33.52
N VAL A 796 10.14 14.54 -34.80
CA VAL A 796 8.75 14.41 -35.27
C VAL A 796 8.20 13.00 -35.09
N LYS A 797 9.02 11.94 -35.18
CA LYS A 797 8.59 10.57 -34.89
C LYS A 797 8.16 10.44 -33.43
N PHE A 798 8.96 10.97 -32.50
CA PHE A 798 8.64 10.94 -31.07
C PHE A 798 7.43 11.83 -30.72
N CYS A 799 7.27 12.96 -31.41
CA CYS A 799 6.07 13.79 -31.34
C CYS A 799 4.81 13.02 -31.77
N ASN A 800 4.87 12.29 -32.89
CA ASN A 800 3.75 11.51 -33.39
C ASN A 800 3.41 10.34 -32.45
N MET A 801 4.42 9.62 -31.94
CA MET A 801 4.24 8.58 -30.94
C MET A 801 3.51 9.12 -29.70
N ALA A 802 3.99 10.21 -29.08
CA ALA A 802 3.33 10.79 -27.91
C ALA A 802 1.87 11.21 -28.18
N LEU A 803 1.55 11.66 -29.40
CA LEU A 803 0.18 11.97 -29.80
C LEU A 803 -0.69 10.71 -30.02
N GLN A 804 -0.11 9.59 -30.45
CA GLN A 804 -0.78 8.29 -30.56
C GLN A 804 -1.06 7.67 -29.18
N GLU A 805 -0.12 7.79 -28.25
CA GLU A 805 -0.27 7.43 -26.82
C GLU A 805 -1.24 8.36 -26.05
N GLY A 806 -1.95 9.27 -26.74
CA GLY A 806 -3.02 10.05 -26.12
C GLY A 806 -2.57 11.14 -25.15
N VAL A 807 -1.34 11.64 -25.22
CA VAL A 807 -0.75 12.60 -24.23
C VAL A 807 -1.52 13.92 -24.02
N VAL A 808 -2.46 14.28 -24.89
CA VAL A 808 -3.10 15.61 -24.90
C VAL A 808 -4.00 15.87 -23.69
N PRO A 809 -4.98 15.03 -23.30
CA PRO A 809 -5.80 15.28 -22.11
C PRO A 809 -4.99 15.31 -20.79
N PRO A 810 -4.02 14.40 -20.54
CA PRO A 810 -3.12 14.50 -19.38
C PRO A 810 -2.36 15.84 -19.30
N LEU A 811 -1.83 16.34 -20.43
CA LEU A 811 -1.18 17.65 -20.48
C LEU A 811 -2.16 18.81 -20.28
N VAL A 812 -3.39 18.73 -20.79
CA VAL A 812 -4.42 19.75 -20.56
C VAL A 812 -4.76 19.82 -19.08
N ALA A 813 -4.98 18.69 -18.40
CA ALA A 813 -5.17 18.65 -16.96
C ALA A 813 -3.95 19.25 -16.22
N LEU A 814 -2.73 18.80 -16.55
CA LEU A 814 -1.50 19.29 -15.93
C LEU A 814 -1.29 20.80 -16.13
N SER A 815 -1.70 21.37 -17.27
CA SER A 815 -1.66 22.81 -17.53
C SER A 815 -2.59 23.65 -16.63
N GLN A 816 -3.60 23.02 -16.02
CA GLN A 816 -4.57 23.65 -15.11
C GLN A 816 -4.25 23.37 -13.63
N SER A 817 -3.78 22.16 -13.28
CA SER A 817 -3.60 21.71 -11.90
C SER A 817 -2.16 21.46 -11.43
N GLY A 818 -1.19 21.40 -12.34
CA GLY A 818 0.21 21.09 -12.00
C GLY A 818 0.95 22.15 -11.18
N THR A 819 2.19 21.81 -10.79
CA THR A 819 3.17 22.77 -10.26
C THR A 819 3.39 23.92 -11.26
N PRO A 820 3.91 25.10 -10.85
CA PRO A 820 4.19 26.20 -11.77
C PRO A 820 5.07 25.78 -12.97
N ARG A 821 6.05 24.90 -12.74
CA ARG A 821 6.92 24.35 -13.78
C ARG A 821 6.22 23.29 -14.63
N ALA A 822 5.46 22.38 -14.02
CA ALA A 822 4.70 21.39 -14.78
C ALA A 822 3.68 22.07 -15.71
N LYS A 823 3.04 23.15 -15.25
CA LYS A 823 2.19 24.04 -16.06
C LYS A 823 2.95 24.66 -17.21
N GLU A 824 4.12 25.25 -16.95
CA GLU A 824 5.00 25.82 -17.98
C GLU A 824 5.35 24.79 -19.07
N LYS A 825 5.79 23.58 -18.70
CA LYS A 825 6.18 22.54 -19.68
C LYS A 825 4.97 21.97 -20.43
N ALA A 826 3.85 21.76 -19.75
CA ALA A 826 2.61 21.30 -20.39
C ALA A 826 2.07 22.34 -21.38
N GLN A 827 2.06 23.62 -21.03
CA GLN A 827 1.63 24.71 -21.93
C GLN A 827 2.59 24.87 -23.12
N ALA A 828 3.90 24.73 -22.92
CA ALA A 828 4.89 24.72 -23.99
C ALA A 828 4.67 23.55 -24.97
N LEU A 829 4.45 22.33 -24.47
CA LEU A 829 4.22 21.15 -25.31
C LEU A 829 2.87 21.21 -26.05
N LEU A 830 1.81 21.67 -25.39
CA LEU A 830 0.51 21.90 -26.02
C LEU A 830 0.56 23.01 -27.09
N SER A 831 1.35 24.07 -26.89
CA SER A 831 1.52 25.12 -27.91
C SER A 831 2.32 24.63 -29.12
N TYR A 832 3.32 23.76 -28.90
CA TYR A 832 4.04 23.07 -29.97
C TYR A 832 3.14 22.13 -30.80
N PHE A 833 2.31 21.30 -30.17
CA PHE A 833 1.34 20.47 -30.91
C PHE A 833 0.36 21.31 -31.74
N ARG A 834 -0.09 22.45 -31.21
CA ARG A 834 -0.92 23.40 -31.97
C ARG A 834 -0.16 23.97 -33.18
N SER A 835 1.11 24.36 -33.03
CA SER A 835 1.88 24.94 -34.14
C SER A 835 2.12 23.93 -35.27
N GLN A 836 2.45 22.68 -34.94
CA GLN A 836 2.60 21.59 -35.92
C GLN A 836 1.31 21.36 -36.74
N ARG A 837 0.15 21.33 -36.08
CA ARG A 837 -1.15 21.15 -36.77
C ARG A 837 -1.46 22.27 -37.76
N HIS A 838 -1.10 23.51 -37.44
CA HIS A 838 -1.27 24.66 -38.36
C HIS A 838 -0.19 24.75 -39.45
N GLY A 839 1.02 24.23 -39.19
CA GLY A 839 2.10 24.14 -40.18
C GLY A 839 1.76 23.16 -41.31
N ASN A 840 1.17 22.00 -40.97
CA ASN A 840 0.75 21.01 -41.95
C ASN A 840 -0.50 21.47 -42.72
N ALA A 841 -1.47 22.11 -42.06
CA ALA A 841 -2.65 22.71 -42.70
C ALA A 841 -2.37 23.99 -43.53
N ARG A 842 -1.09 24.29 -43.81
CA ARG A 842 -0.63 25.32 -44.76
C ARG A 842 0.31 24.75 -45.84
N ARG A 843 0.43 23.42 -45.92
CA ARG A 843 1.28 22.67 -46.87
C ARG A 843 0.51 21.61 -47.67
N ALA A 844 -0.75 21.40 -47.32
CA ALA A 844 -1.79 20.79 -48.14
C ALA A 844 -2.80 21.88 -48.51
#